data_AF-A0A563BFH8-F1
#
_entry.id   AF-A0A563BFH8-F1
#
_cell.length_a   1.000
_cell.length_b   1.000
_cell.length_c   1.000
_cell.angle_alpha   90.00
_cell.angle_beta   90.00
_cell.angle_gamma   90.00
#
_symmetry.space_group_name_H-M   'P 1'
#
loop_
_entity.id
_entity.type
_entity.pdbx_description
1 polymer ?
#
loop_
_entity_poly.entity_id
_entity_poly.type
_entity_poly.pdbx_seq_one_letter_code
_entity_poly.pdbx_strand_id
1 'polypeptide(L)'
;MQKLNQRLLQKKTVKISTENSEEPVYLTAVQSSTNSYALTIWSNAHHIYTNTDSSYMFSGLNSVSTALFYNWPNDSQISFSKTKDFSYMFYKLGNINESAYYDIKYSSNMVNSIAKANPTNLDSMFELSNLQPYVTINTTGPVSTNSMFKNNGKRKYSVSLSGNFLENSSDMTSFFEGSIIEFSYGIRTATENFGKYTTSTNSMYKNSESNMIDFGKATFSVLEDTESMFESYGGYYNSIRYLPNKSNVSRLTKMKNMFKNLKTRSSNYLNLSSFNTENVTDMSYLFGTDTENSSKQIESLTLGPNFDTKNVTNMEGMFSRIYSLGNLDLGDKFDTSKVTNMSKMFYANSVETFKIGNKFNTENVTDMNMMFAGCSNMKDFDLSGFNTKNVTNMYGMFSNASSLRNFVNTSGFNTEKVTNMSYMFNGTRFEKLDLSSFNTKNVTDMSYMFNDYFNYSPTITYPAVFDTSKVTNMAYMFNKSYIRYLPSAGFDTRSVTNMNHMFSESLVNGLPSSGFNTAAVTDMGFMFYKAKYMQGPQVFNFNTRNVTNMESMFDQAFTERPSQEAIFGADFNTEKVTNVVNMFRAAKIGKADLTSFVGLPEATSLQSFFDSVPVTELILPNPFNTSKVTTMERAFFGLYSLPDNYTLNMPLTTENVTNMTYMFAGCYAGNINLSSFNTEKVTDFKYMFDGNRFKTLDINNFNLEKAENINYMFNGSQLLTELDLSHVKTTNALKTMYYTFHNMKKVITISIPGFNTSGTTDMYGAFYENPELTTIYTSEKFVPAVYGVTYYNSTDRMFTDTPKLVGGAGTHQSNYDSFRTYARIDDPSNGKPGYFTYKAAP
;
A
#
# COMPACT_ATOMS: atom_id res chain seq x y z
N MET A 1 27.19 6.27 28.28
CA MET A 1 27.97 5.97 27.06
C MET A 1 29.00 7.04 26.65
N GLN A 2 29.06 8.24 27.25
CA GLN A 2 30.09 9.24 26.92
C GLN A 2 31.41 9.17 27.73
N LYS A 3 31.54 8.28 28.72
CA LYS A 3 32.83 7.99 29.39
C LYS A 3 33.59 6.78 28.82
N LEU A 4 33.10 6.16 27.74
CA LEU A 4 33.67 4.94 27.16
C LEU A 4 34.47 5.18 25.86
N ASN A 5 34.45 6.38 25.27
CA ASN A 5 35.05 6.64 23.96
C ASN A 5 36.40 7.39 23.97
N GLN A 6 37.11 7.46 25.11
CA GLN A 6 38.45 8.05 25.17
C GLN A 6 39.50 7.22 25.94
N ARG A 7 39.26 5.91 26.14
CA ARG A 7 40.24 5.00 26.77
C ARG A 7 40.35 3.65 26.04
N LEU A 8 40.56 3.68 24.73
CA LEU A 8 40.99 2.51 23.98
C LEU A 8 42.41 2.75 23.47
N LEU A 9 43.38 2.22 24.23
CA LEU A 9 44.70 1.70 23.84
C LEU A 9 45.62 1.69 25.08
N GLN A 10 45.31 0.87 26.09
CA GLN A 10 46.25 0.45 27.15
C GLN A 10 45.58 -0.56 28.10
N LYS A 11 46.22 -1.73 28.26
CA LYS A 11 45.98 -2.82 29.25
C LYS A 11 44.72 -2.72 30.12
N LYS A 12 43.76 -3.63 29.89
CA LYS A 12 42.65 -3.87 30.85
C LYS A 12 43.16 -4.86 31.90
N THR A 13 43.57 -4.34 33.06
CA THR A 13 44.00 -5.14 34.22
C THR A 13 42.89 -5.14 35.27
N VAL A 14 42.39 -6.31 35.64
CA VAL A 14 41.33 -6.51 36.64
C VAL A 14 41.86 -7.38 37.76
N LYS A 15 41.71 -6.95 39.02
CA LYS A 15 42.06 -7.79 40.17
C LYS A 15 41.06 -8.94 40.27
N ILE A 16 41.52 -10.18 40.21
CA ILE A 16 40.66 -11.37 40.22
C ILE A 16 40.69 -12.13 41.54
N SER A 17 41.70 -11.93 42.39
CA SER A 17 41.89 -12.64 43.67
C SER A 17 41.22 -11.98 44.87
N THR A 18 40.71 -12.79 45.80
CA THR A 18 40.31 -12.39 47.17
C THR A 18 41.50 -12.30 48.12
N GLU A 19 41.26 -11.72 49.29
CA GLU A 19 42.17 -11.72 50.45
C GLU A 19 42.59 -13.11 50.97
N ASN A 20 41.87 -14.17 50.57
CA ASN A 20 42.22 -15.55 50.93
C ASN A 20 43.19 -16.21 49.94
N SER A 21 43.58 -15.48 48.89
CA SER A 21 44.60 -15.94 47.95
C SER A 21 45.98 -15.69 48.55
N GLU A 22 46.97 -16.51 48.19
CA GLU A 22 48.33 -16.38 48.73
C GLU A 22 48.92 -14.98 48.44
N GLU A 23 48.57 -14.38 47.28
CA GLU A 23 48.92 -13.01 46.90
C GLU A 23 47.82 -12.35 46.02
N PRO A 24 47.79 -11.00 45.88
CA PRO A 24 46.92 -10.31 44.92
C PRO A 24 47.24 -10.66 43.46
N VAL A 25 46.26 -11.23 42.75
CA VAL A 25 46.36 -11.63 41.34
C VAL A 25 45.46 -10.78 40.45
N TYR A 26 46.00 -10.39 39.30
CA TYR A 26 45.31 -9.61 38.29
C TYR A 26 45.27 -10.34 36.94
N LEU A 27 44.10 -10.36 36.32
CA LEU A 27 43.93 -10.73 34.91
C LEU A 27 44.25 -9.51 34.05
N THR A 28 45.20 -9.64 33.14
CA THR A 28 45.54 -8.56 32.19
C THR A 28 45.29 -9.02 30.77
N ALA A 29 44.53 -8.24 30.01
CA ALA A 29 44.47 -8.37 28.56
C ALA A 29 45.63 -7.59 27.91
N VAL A 30 46.53 -8.30 27.25
CA VAL A 30 47.70 -7.74 26.55
C VAL A 30 47.48 -7.83 25.05
N GLN A 31 47.47 -6.70 24.36
CA GLN A 31 47.37 -6.66 22.90
C GLN A 31 48.70 -7.13 22.29
N SER A 32 48.65 -8.16 21.44
CA SER A 32 49.76 -8.70 20.68
C SER A 32 50.05 -7.85 19.44
N SER A 33 51.15 -8.14 18.75
CA SER A 33 51.57 -7.47 17.52
C SER A 33 50.60 -7.62 16.35
N THR A 34 49.62 -8.54 16.43
CA THR A 34 48.61 -8.79 15.38
C THR A 34 47.24 -8.16 15.69
N ASN A 35 47.17 -7.18 16.60
CA ASN A 35 45.91 -6.58 17.07
C ASN A 35 44.95 -7.58 17.77
N SER A 36 45.46 -8.72 18.23
CA SER A 36 44.73 -9.67 19.06
C SER A 36 45.07 -9.50 20.54
N TYR A 37 44.17 -9.82 21.46
CA TYR A 37 44.44 -9.77 22.90
C TYR A 37 44.78 -11.18 23.43
N ALA A 38 45.96 -11.31 24.04
CA ALA A 38 46.31 -12.45 24.86
C ALA A 38 45.91 -12.15 26.31
N LEU A 39 45.15 -13.05 26.93
CA LEU A 39 44.84 -12.95 28.34
C LEU A 39 45.95 -13.63 29.14
N THR A 40 46.54 -12.90 30.08
CA THR A 40 47.63 -13.41 30.92
C THR A 40 47.33 -13.13 32.38
N ILE A 41 47.53 -14.14 33.21
CA ILE A 41 47.46 -14.04 34.67
C ILE A 41 48.91 -14.07 35.18
N TRP A 42 49.34 -12.99 35.81
CA TRP A 42 50.68 -12.88 36.38
C TRP A 42 50.59 -13.16 37.87
N SER A 43 51.13 -14.29 38.34
CA SER A 43 51.08 -14.69 39.74
C SER A 43 52.15 -15.72 40.07
N ASN A 44 52.78 -15.58 41.24
CA ASN A 44 53.57 -16.66 41.87
C ASN A 44 52.73 -17.50 42.84
N ALA A 45 51.49 -17.10 43.14
CA ALA A 45 50.59 -17.81 44.03
C ALA A 45 50.21 -19.19 43.46
N HIS A 46 50.32 -20.23 44.28
CA HIS A 46 49.91 -21.59 43.96
C HIS A 46 48.40 -21.81 44.14
N HIS A 47 47.72 -20.95 44.91
CA HIS A 47 46.26 -20.93 45.06
C HIS A 47 45.70 -19.50 45.03
N ILE A 48 44.71 -19.28 44.16
CA ILE A 48 44.07 -18.03 43.77
C ILE A 48 42.58 -18.24 43.93
N TYR A 49 41.99 -17.70 44.98
CA TYR A 49 40.53 -17.74 45.18
C TYR A 49 39.93 -16.49 44.55
N THR A 50 39.10 -16.67 43.54
CA THR A 50 38.49 -15.54 42.84
C THR A 50 37.45 -14.82 43.70
N ASN A 51 37.18 -13.55 43.36
CA ASN A 51 36.21 -12.71 44.06
C ASN A 51 34.82 -13.36 44.12
N THR A 52 34.06 -13.04 45.18
CA THR A 52 32.66 -13.46 45.32
C THR A 52 31.79 -13.00 44.16
N ASP A 53 32.22 -11.92 43.50
CA ASP A 53 31.68 -11.38 42.25
C ASP A 53 32.78 -11.43 41.17
N SER A 54 32.56 -12.27 40.15
CA SER A 54 33.40 -12.35 38.94
C SER A 54 32.65 -11.84 37.71
N SER A 55 31.66 -10.98 37.92
CA SER A 55 30.94 -10.34 36.84
C SER A 55 31.90 -9.56 35.94
N TYR A 56 31.59 -9.53 34.64
CA TYR A 56 32.39 -8.83 33.63
C TYR A 56 33.88 -9.26 33.50
N MET A 57 34.32 -10.37 34.12
CA MET A 57 35.74 -10.77 34.16
C MET A 57 36.41 -10.81 32.78
N PHE A 58 35.72 -11.31 31.76
CA PHE A 58 36.17 -11.35 30.37
C PHE A 58 35.33 -10.48 29.42
N SER A 59 34.46 -9.63 29.97
CA SER A 59 33.50 -8.84 29.19
C SER A 59 34.13 -7.86 28.21
N GLY A 60 33.55 -7.76 27.02
CA GLY A 60 33.81 -6.73 26.02
C GLY A 60 35.22 -6.77 25.41
N LEU A 61 35.93 -7.89 25.58
CA LEU A 61 37.20 -8.10 24.91
C LEU A 61 36.94 -8.55 23.47
N ASN A 62 37.57 -7.90 22.50
CA ASN A 62 37.50 -8.26 21.09
C ASN A 62 38.81 -8.90 20.65
N SER A 63 38.80 -9.76 19.63
CA SER A 63 40.02 -10.38 19.08
C SER A 63 40.84 -11.18 20.12
N VAL A 64 40.19 -11.95 20.99
CA VAL A 64 40.89 -12.73 22.04
C VAL A 64 41.45 -14.05 21.48
N SER A 65 42.72 -14.36 21.80
CA SER A 65 43.33 -15.66 21.48
C SER A 65 42.79 -16.77 22.38
N THR A 66 42.39 -17.90 21.78
CA THR A 66 41.70 -19.01 22.45
C THR A 66 42.58 -19.82 23.42
N ALA A 67 43.89 -19.60 23.41
CA ALA A 67 44.87 -20.40 24.14
C ALA A 67 44.68 -20.38 25.67
N LEU A 68 44.25 -19.26 26.28
CA LEU A 68 43.99 -19.22 27.73
C LEU A 68 42.80 -20.11 28.11
N PHE A 69 41.70 -20.00 27.36
CA PHE A 69 40.49 -20.74 27.65
C PHE A 69 40.67 -22.24 27.40
N TYR A 70 41.38 -22.61 26.33
CA TYR A 70 41.64 -24.00 25.97
C TYR A 70 42.61 -24.70 26.93
N ASN A 71 43.62 -23.98 27.43
CA ASN A 71 44.64 -24.53 28.33
C ASN A 71 44.34 -24.30 29.81
N TRP A 72 43.07 -24.07 30.19
CA TRP A 72 42.72 -23.91 31.61
C TRP A 72 43.12 -25.20 32.37
N PRO A 73 44.07 -25.14 33.34
CA PRO A 73 44.70 -26.34 33.92
C PRO A 73 43.73 -27.22 34.74
N ASN A 74 43.99 -28.54 34.79
CA ASN A 74 43.23 -29.51 35.60
C ASN A 74 43.29 -29.19 37.11
N ASP A 75 44.47 -28.76 37.58
CA ASP A 75 44.75 -28.30 38.94
C ASP A 75 45.04 -26.79 38.94
N SER A 76 44.12 -25.99 38.40
CA SER A 76 44.36 -24.56 38.28
C SER A 76 44.50 -23.92 39.66
N GLN A 77 45.58 -23.15 39.84
CA GLN A 77 45.74 -22.22 40.95
C GLN A 77 44.46 -21.36 41.13
N ILE A 78 43.68 -21.12 40.08
CA ILE A 78 42.46 -20.30 40.09
C ILE A 78 41.19 -21.13 40.43
N SER A 79 40.64 -20.86 41.61
CA SER A 79 39.42 -21.47 42.13
C SER A 79 38.26 -20.48 42.13
N PHE A 80 37.12 -20.89 41.57
CA PHE A 80 35.85 -20.16 41.68
C PHE A 80 35.00 -20.58 42.88
N SER A 81 35.51 -21.43 43.78
CA SER A 81 34.72 -22.00 44.89
C SER A 81 33.98 -20.99 45.79
N LYS A 82 34.43 -19.73 45.84
CA LYS A 82 33.77 -18.64 46.61
C LYS A 82 32.92 -17.69 45.76
N THR A 83 32.95 -17.81 44.44
CA THR A 83 32.23 -16.93 43.51
C THR A 83 30.77 -17.32 43.43
N LYS A 84 29.87 -16.34 43.56
CA LYS A 84 28.42 -16.53 43.47
C LYS A 84 27.80 -15.81 42.29
N ASP A 85 28.39 -14.69 41.87
CA ASP A 85 27.96 -13.92 40.71
C ASP A 85 28.95 -14.08 39.54
N PHE A 86 28.45 -14.61 38.42
CA PHE A 86 29.15 -14.73 37.15
C PHE A 86 28.45 -13.97 36.02
N SER A 87 27.56 -13.04 36.37
CA SER A 87 26.81 -12.26 35.39
C SER A 87 27.75 -11.53 34.45
N TYR A 88 27.41 -11.47 33.16
CA TYR A 88 28.25 -10.83 32.14
C TYR A 88 29.70 -11.36 32.04
N MET A 89 30.07 -12.49 32.64
CA MET A 89 31.46 -12.96 32.67
C MET A 89 32.10 -13.00 31.27
N PHE A 90 31.37 -13.45 30.25
CA PHE A 90 31.78 -13.52 28.84
C PHE A 90 30.94 -12.65 27.90
N TYR A 91 30.26 -11.62 28.43
CA TYR A 91 29.40 -10.75 27.64
C TYR A 91 30.16 -9.98 26.56
N LYS A 92 29.63 -9.96 25.33
CA LYS A 92 30.24 -9.30 24.16
C LYS A 92 31.70 -9.71 23.92
N LEU A 93 32.05 -10.97 24.16
CA LEU A 93 33.39 -11.49 23.90
C LEU A 93 33.56 -11.82 22.40
N GLY A 94 34.48 -11.13 21.72
CA GLY A 94 34.76 -11.27 20.28
C GLY A 94 35.99 -12.12 19.93
N ASN A 95 35.99 -12.74 18.75
CA ASN A 95 37.09 -13.55 18.19
C ASN A 95 37.92 -12.74 17.17
N ILE A 96 39.15 -13.18 16.88
CA ILE A 96 40.15 -12.55 15.98
C ILE A 96 39.73 -12.64 14.50
N ASN A 97 39.00 -13.67 14.10
CA ASN A 97 38.56 -13.86 12.71
C ASN A 97 37.03 -13.87 12.62
N GLU A 98 36.46 -12.81 12.05
CA GLU A 98 35.02 -12.74 11.76
C GLU A 98 34.55 -13.74 10.69
N SER A 99 35.49 -14.33 9.93
CA SER A 99 35.25 -15.25 8.81
C SER A 99 35.54 -16.73 9.11
N ALA A 100 36.12 -17.05 10.28
CA ALA A 100 36.39 -18.43 10.64
C ALA A 100 35.16 -19.04 11.31
N TYR A 101 34.54 -20.03 10.66
CA TYR A 101 33.48 -20.90 11.18
C TYR A 101 33.89 -21.74 12.42
N TYR A 102 35.03 -21.44 13.05
CA TYR A 102 35.62 -22.25 14.12
C TYR A 102 35.44 -21.56 15.47
N ASP A 103 34.59 -22.17 16.26
CA ASP A 103 34.19 -21.82 17.61
C ASP A 103 35.38 -21.70 18.59
N ILE A 104 35.33 -20.70 19.48
CA ILE A 104 36.25 -20.66 20.63
C ILE A 104 35.83 -21.76 21.61
N LYS A 105 36.61 -22.85 21.66
CA LYS A 105 36.47 -23.91 22.67
C LYS A 105 37.20 -23.52 23.94
N TYR A 106 36.53 -23.61 25.08
CA TYR A 106 37.15 -23.54 26.40
C TYR A 106 37.34 -24.93 27.01
N SER A 107 38.28 -25.07 27.93
CA SER A 107 38.58 -26.36 28.55
C SER A 107 37.47 -26.80 29.51
N SER A 108 37.27 -28.11 29.63
CA SER A 108 36.35 -28.70 30.61
C SER A 108 36.68 -28.30 32.05
N ASN A 109 37.92 -27.91 32.33
CA ASN A 109 38.37 -27.53 33.68
C ASN A 109 37.82 -26.18 34.12
N MET A 110 37.75 -25.19 33.22
CA MET A 110 37.17 -23.89 33.53
C MET A 110 35.69 -24.05 33.92
N VAL A 111 34.95 -24.84 33.14
CA VAL A 111 33.54 -25.18 33.41
C VAL A 111 33.40 -25.90 34.74
N ASN A 112 34.24 -26.91 34.99
CA ASN A 112 34.22 -27.67 36.24
C ASN A 112 34.51 -26.77 37.46
N SER A 113 35.39 -25.78 37.33
CA SER A 113 35.69 -24.81 38.40
C SER A 113 34.50 -23.88 38.67
N ILE A 114 33.85 -23.37 37.62
CA ILE A 114 32.59 -22.59 37.73
C ILE A 114 31.48 -23.46 38.36
N ALA A 115 31.36 -24.72 37.96
CA ALA A 115 30.36 -25.64 38.50
C ALA A 115 30.55 -25.91 40.01
N LYS A 116 31.79 -26.00 40.49
CA LYS A 116 32.11 -26.15 41.92
C LYS A 116 31.75 -24.92 42.76
N ALA A 117 31.59 -23.75 42.13
CA ALA A 117 31.26 -22.50 42.80
C ALA A 117 29.83 -22.46 43.36
N ASN A 118 28.91 -23.28 42.82
CA ASN A 118 27.49 -23.26 43.14
C ASN A 118 26.92 -21.82 42.99
N PRO A 119 26.86 -21.28 41.76
CA PRO A 119 26.49 -19.90 41.48
C PRO A 119 25.01 -19.59 41.80
N THR A 120 24.72 -18.34 42.10
CA THR A 120 23.35 -17.81 42.29
C THR A 120 22.93 -16.82 41.19
N ASN A 121 23.89 -16.29 40.41
CA ASN A 121 23.62 -15.38 39.29
C ASN A 121 24.49 -15.73 38.07
N LEU A 122 23.83 -16.01 36.93
CA LEU A 122 24.44 -16.32 35.63
C LEU A 122 23.91 -15.39 34.52
N ASP A 123 23.31 -14.26 34.89
CA ASP A 123 22.66 -13.35 33.94
C ASP A 123 23.63 -12.85 32.87
N SER A 124 23.22 -12.88 31.61
CA SER A 124 24.00 -12.40 30.46
C SER A 124 25.41 -12.99 30.36
N MET A 125 25.70 -14.11 31.02
CA MET A 125 27.05 -14.68 31.13
C MET A 125 27.70 -14.89 29.76
N PHE A 126 26.93 -15.33 28.76
CA PHE A 126 27.36 -15.53 27.36
C PHE A 126 26.60 -14.65 26.36
N GLU A 127 25.95 -13.58 26.82
CA GLU A 127 25.18 -12.72 25.91
C GLU A 127 26.10 -12.04 24.89
N LEU A 128 25.74 -12.15 23.60
CA LEU A 128 26.49 -11.62 22.45
C LEU A 128 27.96 -12.11 22.41
N SER A 129 28.22 -13.30 22.94
CA SER A 129 29.55 -13.90 23.03
C SER A 129 29.84 -14.80 21.82
N ASN A 130 31.04 -14.73 21.24
CA ASN A 130 31.47 -15.66 20.17
C ASN A 130 32.04 -16.99 20.71
N LEU A 131 31.85 -17.29 22.00
CA LEU A 131 32.16 -18.60 22.57
C LEU A 131 31.06 -19.59 22.18
N GLN A 132 31.43 -20.84 21.89
CA GLN A 132 30.47 -21.94 21.81
C GLN A 132 30.37 -22.60 23.20
N PRO A 133 29.32 -22.31 23.97
CA PRO A 133 29.27 -22.77 25.34
C PRO A 133 28.90 -24.26 25.42
N TYR A 134 29.83 -25.06 25.95
CA TYR A 134 29.57 -26.37 26.55
C TYR A 134 29.47 -26.22 28.08
N VAL A 135 28.28 -26.17 28.63
CA VAL A 135 28.06 -25.81 30.05
C VAL A 135 27.56 -27.02 30.83
N THR A 136 28.27 -27.37 31.90
CA THR A 136 27.86 -28.35 32.91
C THR A 136 27.88 -27.67 34.28
N ILE A 137 26.74 -27.13 34.75
CA ILE A 137 26.67 -26.43 36.04
C ILE A 137 25.69 -27.14 36.96
N ASN A 138 26.15 -27.40 38.19
CA ASN A 138 25.31 -27.88 39.27
C ASN A 138 25.16 -26.79 40.34
N THR A 139 23.93 -26.57 40.78
CA THR A 139 23.55 -25.62 41.83
C THR A 139 22.73 -26.34 42.90
N THR A 140 22.80 -25.86 44.14
CA THR A 140 22.02 -26.40 45.28
C THR A 140 20.71 -25.67 45.52
N GLY A 141 20.47 -24.56 44.82
CA GLY A 141 19.30 -23.70 44.98
C GLY A 141 19.09 -22.79 43.76
N PRO A 142 18.08 -21.91 43.80
CA PRO A 142 17.70 -21.07 42.66
C PRO A 142 18.86 -20.21 42.11
N VAL A 143 18.95 -20.10 40.79
CA VAL A 143 19.96 -19.31 40.07
C VAL A 143 19.29 -18.44 39.02
N SER A 144 19.69 -17.16 38.89
CA SER A 144 19.19 -16.32 37.79
C SER A 144 19.93 -16.63 36.48
N THR A 145 19.21 -16.70 35.36
CA THR A 145 19.76 -17.03 34.03
C THR A 145 19.27 -16.08 32.94
N ASN A 146 18.86 -14.88 33.32
CA ASN A 146 18.32 -13.89 32.38
C ASN A 146 19.33 -13.60 31.27
N SER A 147 18.91 -13.73 30.02
CA SER A 147 19.72 -13.45 28.84
C SER A 147 21.03 -14.25 28.76
N MET A 148 21.21 -15.32 29.55
CA MET A 148 22.49 -16.02 29.69
C MET A 148 23.11 -16.41 28.34
N PHE A 149 22.29 -16.85 27.38
CA PHE A 149 22.72 -17.23 26.03
C PHE A 149 22.07 -16.38 24.93
N LYS A 150 21.72 -15.13 25.22
CA LYS A 150 21.12 -14.21 24.25
C LYS A 150 22.09 -13.78 23.15
N ASN A 151 21.61 -13.64 21.92
CA ASN A 151 22.34 -13.19 20.75
C ASN A 151 21.45 -12.37 19.80
N ASN A 152 22.00 -11.81 18.71
CA ASN A 152 21.33 -10.86 17.81
C ASN A 152 20.96 -11.43 16.42
N GLY A 153 21.02 -12.75 16.22
CA GLY A 153 20.64 -13.39 14.96
C GLY A 153 21.53 -13.10 13.75
N LYS A 154 22.57 -12.26 13.86
CA LYS A 154 23.51 -11.95 12.76
C LYS A 154 24.56 -13.04 12.53
N ARG A 155 24.80 -13.93 13.51
CA ARG A 155 25.75 -15.06 13.43
C ARG A 155 25.21 -16.24 14.26
N LYS A 156 25.16 -17.44 13.69
CA LYS A 156 24.70 -18.69 14.33
C LYS A 156 25.86 -19.34 15.11
N TYR A 157 25.77 -19.50 16.42
CA TYR A 157 26.68 -20.35 17.21
C TYR A 157 25.89 -21.27 18.13
N SER A 158 26.31 -22.53 18.24
CA SER A 158 25.57 -23.59 18.93
C SER A 158 25.82 -23.56 20.45
N VAL A 159 24.80 -23.84 21.25
CA VAL A 159 24.91 -23.96 22.71
C VAL A 159 24.63 -25.40 23.16
N SER A 160 25.52 -25.99 23.97
CA SER A 160 25.37 -27.33 24.55
C SER A 160 25.29 -27.27 26.08
N LEU A 161 24.20 -27.78 26.66
CA LEU A 161 23.89 -27.62 28.09
C LEU A 161 23.70 -28.95 28.81
N SER A 162 24.16 -29.01 30.06
CA SER A 162 24.04 -30.15 30.98
C SER A 162 24.14 -29.71 32.45
N GLY A 163 23.80 -30.59 33.40
CA GLY A 163 23.72 -30.29 34.84
C GLY A 163 22.32 -29.93 35.32
N ASN A 164 22.16 -29.57 36.60
CA ASN A 164 20.85 -29.26 37.21
C ASN A 164 20.49 -27.76 37.24
N PHE A 165 21.35 -26.86 36.73
CA PHE A 165 21.06 -25.42 36.77
C PHE A 165 19.77 -25.04 36.00
N LEU A 166 19.40 -25.80 34.97
CA LEU A 166 18.14 -25.62 34.23
C LEU A 166 16.89 -25.97 35.06
N GLU A 167 17.00 -26.87 36.04
CA GLU A 167 15.96 -27.10 37.06
C GLU A 167 15.87 -25.91 38.02
N ASN A 168 17.03 -25.36 38.40
CA ASN A 168 17.16 -24.30 39.39
C ASN A 168 17.06 -22.87 38.82
N SER A 169 16.97 -22.70 37.51
CA SER A 169 16.82 -21.40 36.86
C SER A 169 15.54 -20.69 37.33
N SER A 170 15.70 -19.54 37.97
CA SER A 170 14.61 -18.73 38.55
C SER A 170 14.06 -17.66 37.61
N ASP A 171 14.90 -17.13 36.73
CA ASP A 171 14.54 -16.21 35.65
C ASP A 171 15.14 -16.74 34.33
N MET A 172 14.27 -17.10 33.39
CA MET A 172 14.63 -17.54 32.04
C MET A 172 14.26 -16.49 30.97
N THR A 173 14.10 -15.22 31.38
CA THR A 173 13.88 -14.12 30.45
C THR A 173 15.00 -14.06 29.42
N SER A 174 14.64 -14.00 28.13
CA SER A 174 15.56 -13.93 26.99
C SER A 174 16.65 -15.00 26.96
N PHE A 175 16.47 -16.11 27.67
CA PHE A 175 17.53 -17.07 27.96
C PHE A 175 18.29 -17.55 26.72
N PHE A 176 17.58 -17.79 25.61
CA PHE A 176 18.12 -18.19 24.31
C PHE A 176 17.75 -17.26 23.16
N GLU A 177 17.36 -16.03 23.45
CA GLU A 177 16.91 -15.10 22.42
C GLU A 177 17.97 -14.98 21.30
N GLY A 178 17.59 -15.22 20.04
CA GLY A 178 18.46 -15.11 18.87
C GLY A 178 19.51 -16.20 18.67
N SER A 179 19.47 -17.28 19.46
CA SER A 179 20.51 -18.34 19.47
C SER A 179 20.09 -19.65 18.80
N ILE A 180 21.07 -20.50 18.45
CA ILE A 180 20.83 -21.89 18.01
C ILE A 180 21.27 -22.85 19.10
N ILE A 181 20.38 -23.76 19.49
CA ILE A 181 20.56 -24.59 20.67
C ILE A 181 20.61 -26.05 20.23
N GLU A 182 21.65 -26.76 20.67
CA GLU A 182 21.83 -28.18 20.38
C GLU A 182 21.90 -28.96 21.69
N PHE A 183 20.80 -29.62 22.05
CA PHE A 183 20.77 -30.57 23.14
C PHE A 183 21.42 -31.88 22.69
N SER A 184 22.35 -32.43 23.49
CA SER A 184 23.00 -33.71 23.18
C SER A 184 21.98 -34.86 23.06
N TYR A 185 22.30 -35.91 22.28
CA TYR A 185 21.34 -36.94 21.86
C TYR A 185 20.61 -37.68 23.01
N GLY A 186 21.21 -37.76 24.22
CA GLY A 186 20.61 -38.34 25.43
C GLY A 186 19.88 -37.35 26.37
N ILE A 187 19.92 -36.04 26.08
CA ILE A 187 19.33 -34.93 26.87
C ILE A 187 18.18 -34.27 26.07
N ARG A 188 17.60 -34.98 25.10
CA ARG A 188 16.46 -34.47 24.31
C ARG A 188 15.19 -34.28 25.17
N THR A 189 15.15 -34.90 26.34
CA THR A 189 14.15 -34.68 27.38
C THR A 189 14.67 -33.66 28.40
N ALA A 190 13.88 -32.64 28.70
CA ALA A 190 14.05 -31.82 29.90
C ALA A 190 14.35 -32.73 31.11
N THR A 191 15.29 -32.34 31.96
CA THR A 191 15.58 -33.09 33.20
C THR A 191 14.30 -33.14 34.05
N GLU A 192 14.20 -34.14 34.95
CA GLU A 192 13.15 -34.08 35.97
C GLU A 192 13.23 -32.71 36.65
N ASN A 193 12.10 -32.00 36.75
CA ASN A 193 11.99 -30.67 37.37
C ASN A 193 12.56 -29.48 36.57
N PHE A 194 12.82 -29.59 35.27
CA PHE A 194 13.13 -28.41 34.45
C PHE A 194 12.12 -27.27 34.70
N GLY A 195 12.65 -26.08 34.97
CA GLY A 195 11.87 -24.88 35.27
C GLY A 195 11.14 -24.86 36.61
N LYS A 196 11.46 -25.74 37.57
CA LYS A 196 10.78 -25.84 38.87
C LYS A 196 10.72 -24.52 39.63
N TYR A 197 11.79 -23.73 39.58
CA TYR A 197 11.89 -22.43 40.26
C TYR A 197 11.67 -21.24 39.33
N THR A 198 11.37 -21.47 38.04
CA THR A 198 11.26 -20.41 37.04
C THR A 198 9.99 -19.60 37.26
N THR A 199 10.16 -18.29 37.43
CA THR A 199 9.08 -17.31 37.63
C THR A 199 8.71 -16.56 36.36
N SER A 200 9.63 -16.46 35.40
CA SER A 200 9.41 -15.85 34.07
C SER A 200 10.13 -16.59 32.96
N THR A 201 9.48 -16.69 31.79
CA THR A 201 10.06 -17.21 30.53
C THR A 201 9.99 -16.20 29.39
N ASN A 202 9.84 -14.91 29.71
CA ASN A 202 9.64 -13.85 28.72
C ASN A 202 10.73 -13.87 27.63
N SER A 203 10.36 -14.03 26.36
CA SER A 203 11.29 -14.14 25.23
C SER A 203 12.32 -15.26 25.32
N MET A 204 12.08 -16.30 26.13
CA MET A 204 13.04 -17.39 26.40
C MET A 204 13.63 -17.99 25.12
N TYR A 205 12.82 -18.22 24.08
CA TYR A 205 13.22 -18.76 22.77
C TYR A 205 12.91 -17.78 21.62
N LYS A 206 12.94 -16.48 21.88
CA LYS A 206 12.61 -15.48 20.86
C LYS A 206 13.63 -15.51 19.72
N ASN A 207 13.17 -15.66 18.48
CA ASN A 207 14.03 -15.76 17.28
C ASN A 207 15.13 -16.83 17.38
N SER A 208 14.88 -17.91 18.12
CA SER A 208 15.87 -18.99 18.32
C SER A 208 15.55 -20.23 17.48
N GLU A 209 16.55 -21.08 17.27
CA GLU A 209 16.39 -22.41 16.67
C GLU A 209 16.91 -23.47 17.64
N SER A 210 16.30 -24.65 17.72
CA SER A 210 16.90 -25.76 18.46
C SER A 210 16.51 -27.13 17.96
N ASN A 211 17.35 -28.15 18.16
CA ASN A 211 16.87 -29.52 17.97
C ASN A 211 15.74 -29.84 18.97
N MET A 212 14.89 -30.85 18.65
CA MET A 212 13.67 -31.19 19.40
C MET A 212 13.87 -31.15 20.92
N ILE A 213 13.13 -30.26 21.60
CA ILE A 213 13.04 -30.17 23.05
C ILE A 213 11.78 -30.89 23.51
N ASP A 214 11.94 -31.93 24.33
CA ASP A 214 10.83 -32.57 25.03
C ASP A 214 10.67 -31.92 26.42
N PHE A 215 9.68 -31.03 26.56
CA PHE A 215 9.31 -30.44 27.85
C PHE A 215 8.38 -31.32 28.68
N GLY A 216 8.08 -32.56 28.26
CA GLY A 216 7.16 -33.46 28.95
C GLY A 216 7.48 -33.64 30.44
N LYS A 217 8.76 -33.65 30.82
CA LYS A 217 9.21 -33.77 32.21
C LYS A 217 9.35 -32.44 32.97
N ALA A 218 9.17 -31.30 32.30
CA ALA A 218 9.23 -29.98 32.91
C ALA A 218 8.03 -29.73 33.84
N THR A 219 8.21 -28.81 34.79
CA THR A 219 7.19 -28.54 35.82
C THR A 219 6.67 -27.12 35.80
N PHE A 220 7.56 -26.11 35.77
CA PHE A 220 7.16 -24.69 35.81
C PHE A 220 6.19 -24.36 36.96
N SER A 221 6.39 -24.99 38.12
CA SER A 221 5.43 -24.96 39.24
C SER A 221 5.19 -23.59 39.88
N VAL A 222 6.09 -22.64 39.63
CA VAL A 222 6.03 -21.27 40.17
C VAL A 222 6.03 -20.20 39.07
N LEU A 223 5.75 -20.59 37.82
CA LEU A 223 5.73 -19.67 36.67
C LEU A 223 4.51 -18.74 36.77
N GLU A 224 4.77 -17.43 36.79
CA GLU A 224 3.75 -16.40 37.02
C GLU A 224 3.42 -15.60 35.76
N ASP A 225 4.43 -15.32 34.91
CA ASP A 225 4.27 -14.51 33.71
C ASP A 225 4.92 -15.17 32.49
N THR A 226 4.15 -15.26 31.41
CA THR A 226 4.63 -15.59 30.06
C THR A 226 4.14 -14.51 29.09
N GLU A 227 4.93 -13.45 28.91
CA GLU A 227 4.67 -12.42 27.90
C GLU A 227 5.06 -12.88 26.48
N SER A 228 5.98 -13.84 26.39
CA SER A 228 6.28 -14.68 25.24
C SER A 228 7.20 -15.82 25.69
N MET A 229 7.15 -17.01 25.08
CA MET A 229 8.09 -18.09 25.38
C MET A 229 8.76 -18.61 24.10
N PHE A 230 7.97 -18.94 23.09
CA PHE A 230 8.39 -19.42 21.77
C PHE A 230 7.98 -18.44 20.67
N GLU A 231 8.56 -17.24 20.69
CA GLU A 231 8.28 -16.21 19.68
C GLU A 231 9.21 -16.37 18.46
N SER A 232 8.68 -16.53 17.24
CA SER A 232 9.52 -16.71 16.04
C SER A 232 10.48 -17.92 16.11
N TYR A 233 10.15 -18.90 16.96
CA TYR A 233 10.95 -20.10 17.21
C TYR A 233 10.82 -21.12 16.05
N GLY A 234 11.92 -21.63 15.50
CA GLY A 234 11.90 -22.44 14.27
C GLY A 234 13.17 -23.26 13.97
N GLY A 235 13.24 -23.95 12.82
CA GLY A 235 14.43 -24.70 12.32
C GLY A 235 14.16 -26.06 11.63
N TYR A 236 15.22 -26.75 11.17
CA TYR A 236 15.16 -27.88 10.21
C TYR A 236 14.48 -29.18 10.72
N TYR A 237 14.46 -29.44 12.03
CA TYR A 237 13.93 -30.69 12.63
C TYR A 237 12.93 -30.42 13.77
N ASN A 238 12.32 -29.24 13.80
CA ASN A 238 11.79 -28.66 15.03
C ASN A 238 10.28 -28.82 15.08
N SER A 239 9.74 -29.31 16.19
CA SER A 239 8.32 -29.29 16.52
C SER A 239 8.20 -29.13 18.03
N ILE A 240 7.34 -28.23 18.50
CA ILE A 240 6.93 -28.20 19.92
C ILE A 240 5.96 -29.37 20.12
N ARG A 241 6.49 -30.59 20.21
CA ARG A 241 5.68 -31.82 20.29
C ARG A 241 5.31 -32.20 21.71
N TYR A 242 6.15 -31.82 22.68
CA TYR A 242 5.96 -32.18 24.08
C TYR A 242 6.09 -30.93 24.94
N LEU A 243 4.94 -30.41 25.38
CA LEU A 243 4.82 -29.41 26.43
C LEU A 243 4.78 -30.13 27.80
N PRO A 244 4.93 -29.40 28.93
CA PRO A 244 4.84 -29.99 30.27
C PRO A 244 3.66 -30.94 30.40
N ASN A 245 3.83 -32.12 31.01
CA ASN A 245 2.74 -33.09 31.19
C ASN A 245 2.26 -33.22 32.65
N LYS A 246 3.00 -32.67 33.61
CA LYS A 246 2.62 -32.62 35.03
C LYS A 246 1.78 -31.37 35.28
N SER A 247 0.65 -31.50 35.96
CA SER A 247 -0.21 -30.36 36.30
C SER A 247 0.52 -29.42 37.27
N ASN A 248 1.07 -28.30 36.81
CA ASN A 248 1.90 -27.47 37.69
C ASN A 248 1.85 -25.96 37.41
N VAL A 249 1.20 -25.47 36.35
CA VAL A 249 1.28 -24.04 35.99
C VAL A 249 0.14 -23.17 36.57
N SER A 250 -0.31 -23.43 37.80
CA SER A 250 -1.47 -22.75 38.40
C SER A 250 -1.25 -21.27 38.78
N ARG A 251 -0.01 -20.79 38.76
CA ARG A 251 0.33 -19.40 39.11
C ARG A 251 0.35 -18.45 37.90
N LEU A 252 0.11 -18.93 36.68
CA LEU A 252 0.11 -18.09 35.49
C LEU A 252 -0.96 -17.00 35.59
N THR A 253 -0.52 -15.75 35.44
CA THR A 253 -1.37 -14.56 35.35
C THR A 253 -1.45 -14.01 33.92
N LYS A 254 -0.44 -14.30 33.08
CA LYS A 254 -0.43 -13.95 31.65
C LYS A 254 0.08 -15.10 30.78
N MET A 255 -0.50 -15.25 29.60
CA MET A 255 -0.10 -16.18 28.54
C MET A 255 -0.10 -15.49 27.18
N LYS A 256 0.51 -14.31 27.13
CA LYS A 256 0.60 -13.50 25.93
C LYS A 256 1.73 -14.00 25.03
N ASN A 257 1.54 -13.96 23.70
CA ASN A 257 2.52 -14.36 22.68
C ASN A 257 3.26 -15.70 22.91
N MET A 258 2.76 -16.62 23.74
CA MET A 258 3.56 -17.76 24.21
C MET A 258 4.06 -18.63 23.06
N PHE A 259 3.25 -18.79 22.00
CA PHE A 259 3.55 -19.53 20.78
C PHE A 259 3.47 -18.64 19.53
N LYS A 260 3.80 -17.35 19.65
CA LYS A 260 3.68 -16.39 18.55
C LYS A 260 4.62 -16.72 17.40
N ASN A 261 4.10 -16.73 16.17
CA ASN A 261 4.90 -16.85 14.93
C ASN A 261 5.83 -18.09 14.93
N LEU A 262 5.33 -19.29 15.18
CA LEU A 262 6.18 -20.49 15.06
C LEU A 262 6.68 -20.67 13.59
N LYS A 263 7.95 -21.06 13.42
CA LYS A 263 8.68 -21.20 12.13
C LYS A 263 9.27 -22.61 11.93
N THR A 264 8.53 -23.65 12.24
CA THR A 264 8.90 -25.08 12.14
C THR A 264 8.61 -25.71 10.78
N ARG A 265 9.52 -26.48 10.14
CA ARG A 265 9.16 -27.16 8.88
C ARG A 265 8.17 -28.33 9.03
N SER A 266 7.84 -28.73 10.25
CA SER A 266 6.94 -29.84 10.58
C SER A 266 5.64 -29.36 11.21
N SER A 267 4.60 -30.21 11.14
CA SER A 267 3.34 -30.09 11.86
C SER A 267 3.56 -29.84 13.36
N ASN A 268 2.98 -28.77 13.91
CA ASN A 268 2.91 -28.58 15.36
C ASN A 268 1.58 -29.08 15.89
N TYR A 269 1.69 -29.98 16.87
CA TYR A 269 0.59 -30.49 17.68
C TYR A 269 0.79 -29.92 19.08
N LEU A 270 0.07 -28.83 19.39
CA LEU A 270 0.21 -28.19 20.70
C LEU A 270 -0.72 -28.86 21.70
N ASN A 271 -0.13 -29.52 22.71
CA ASN A 271 -0.87 -30.15 23.80
C ASN A 271 -0.74 -29.34 25.09
N LEU A 272 -1.77 -28.58 25.44
CA LEU A 272 -1.86 -27.80 26.67
C LEU A 272 -2.65 -28.51 27.77
N SER A 273 -2.74 -29.84 27.76
CA SER A 273 -3.58 -30.59 28.70
C SER A 273 -3.22 -30.40 30.18
N SER A 274 -1.98 -30.04 30.47
CA SER A 274 -1.45 -29.82 31.82
C SER A 274 -1.57 -28.39 32.33
N PHE A 275 -1.90 -27.43 31.45
CA PHE A 275 -1.96 -26.02 31.80
C PHE A 275 -3.23 -25.75 32.62
N ASN A 276 -3.03 -25.12 33.78
CA ASN A 276 -4.12 -24.50 34.53
C ASN A 276 -4.08 -23.01 34.23
N THR A 277 -5.12 -22.50 33.59
CA THR A 277 -5.18 -21.10 33.14
C THR A 277 -6.18 -20.27 33.94
N GLU A 278 -6.65 -20.77 35.09
CA GLU A 278 -7.74 -20.13 35.85
C GLU A 278 -7.42 -18.70 36.30
N ASN A 279 -6.15 -18.35 36.49
CA ASN A 279 -5.70 -17.03 36.93
C ASN A 279 -5.24 -16.12 35.77
N VAL A 280 -5.26 -16.61 34.53
CA VAL A 280 -4.75 -15.89 33.36
C VAL A 280 -5.71 -14.79 32.95
N THR A 281 -5.20 -13.56 32.78
CA THR A 281 -5.98 -12.39 32.38
C THR A 281 -5.70 -11.92 30.94
N ASP A 282 -4.60 -12.33 30.33
CA ASP A 282 -4.19 -11.92 28.96
C ASP A 282 -3.71 -13.14 28.16
N MET A 283 -4.36 -13.41 27.02
CA MET A 283 -4.00 -14.44 26.04
C MET A 283 -3.78 -13.86 24.63
N SER A 284 -3.47 -12.56 24.54
CA SER A 284 -3.23 -11.90 23.26
C SER A 284 -2.11 -12.58 22.47
N TYR A 285 -2.38 -12.85 21.20
CA TYR A 285 -1.50 -13.54 20.27
C TYR A 285 -0.91 -14.86 20.80
N LEU A 286 -1.62 -15.57 21.70
CA LEU A 286 -1.14 -16.82 22.29
C LEU A 286 -0.66 -17.81 21.24
N PHE A 287 -1.44 -18.00 20.17
CA PHE A 287 -1.13 -18.90 19.05
C PHE A 287 -0.88 -18.16 17.73
N GLY A 288 -1.33 -16.91 17.63
CA GLY A 288 -1.31 -16.12 16.39
C GLY A 288 -0.07 -15.26 16.18
N THR A 289 -0.16 -14.33 15.24
CA THR A 289 0.91 -13.37 14.91
C THR A 289 0.34 -12.10 14.26
N ASP A 290 0.97 -10.96 14.56
CA ASP A 290 0.73 -9.64 13.97
C ASP A 290 1.61 -9.34 12.74
N THR A 291 2.55 -10.24 12.42
CA THR A 291 3.49 -10.03 11.31
C THR A 291 3.01 -10.66 10.01
N GLU A 292 3.08 -9.92 8.90
CA GLU A 292 2.48 -10.30 7.61
C GLU A 292 3.10 -11.55 6.94
N ASN A 293 4.35 -11.88 7.29
CA ASN A 293 5.15 -12.94 6.66
C ASN A 293 5.20 -14.26 7.47
N SER A 294 4.20 -14.53 8.33
CA SER A 294 4.09 -15.75 9.15
C SER A 294 2.63 -16.03 9.57
N SER A 295 2.15 -17.23 9.95
CA SER A 295 2.77 -18.55 10.22
C SER A 295 1.87 -19.69 9.70
N LYS A 296 2.39 -20.55 8.82
CA LYS A 296 1.90 -21.94 8.69
C LYS A 296 2.35 -22.67 9.96
N GLN A 297 1.62 -23.66 10.52
CA GLN A 297 2.14 -24.84 11.24
C GLN A 297 1.41 -25.29 12.52
N ILE A 298 0.43 -24.57 13.08
CA ILE A 298 -0.44 -25.19 14.10
C ILE A 298 -1.50 -26.01 13.36
N GLU A 299 -1.38 -27.33 13.42
CA GLU A 299 -2.33 -28.26 12.76
C GLU A 299 -3.35 -28.82 13.74
N SER A 300 -2.99 -28.91 15.03
CA SER A 300 -3.88 -29.40 16.08
C SER A 300 -3.59 -28.73 17.42
N LEU A 301 -4.65 -28.51 18.17
CA LEU A 301 -4.66 -27.96 19.51
C LEU A 301 -5.40 -28.93 20.44
N THR A 302 -4.73 -29.39 21.50
CA THR A 302 -5.34 -30.21 22.57
C THR A 302 -5.38 -29.41 23.86
N LEU A 303 -6.57 -29.25 24.44
CA LEU A 303 -6.80 -28.49 25.68
C LEU A 303 -7.21 -29.40 26.83
N GLY A 304 -6.74 -29.10 28.04
CA GLY A 304 -6.94 -29.91 29.23
C GLY A 304 -8.23 -29.64 29.99
N PRO A 305 -8.53 -30.44 31.03
CA PRO A 305 -9.66 -30.18 31.92
C PRO A 305 -9.57 -28.82 32.62
N ASN A 306 -8.35 -28.38 32.97
CA ASN A 306 -8.08 -27.14 33.71
C ASN A 306 -7.75 -25.93 32.81
N PHE A 307 -7.90 -26.07 31.49
CA PHE A 307 -7.84 -24.94 30.58
C PHE A 307 -9.17 -24.18 30.67
N ASP A 308 -9.15 -23.02 31.34
CA ASP A 308 -10.29 -22.18 31.67
C ASP A 308 -9.93 -20.71 31.39
N THR A 309 -10.79 -20.00 30.65
CA THR A 309 -10.57 -18.60 30.26
C THR A 309 -11.44 -17.60 31.01
N LYS A 310 -12.18 -18.01 32.06
CA LYS A 310 -13.16 -17.15 32.78
C LYS A 310 -12.62 -15.83 33.33
N ASN A 311 -11.30 -15.73 33.51
CA ASN A 311 -10.62 -14.53 34.00
C ASN A 311 -9.89 -13.74 32.91
N VAL A 312 -9.87 -14.23 31.68
CA VAL A 312 -9.22 -13.58 30.54
C VAL A 312 -10.01 -12.34 30.15
N THR A 313 -9.30 -11.22 29.99
CA THR A 313 -9.84 -9.92 29.60
C THR A 313 -9.39 -9.48 28.21
N ASN A 314 -8.28 -10.02 27.70
CA ASN A 314 -7.70 -9.70 26.39
C ASN A 314 -7.42 -10.98 25.59
N MET A 315 -8.03 -11.09 24.40
CA MET A 315 -7.82 -12.17 23.42
C MET A 315 -7.44 -11.62 22.03
N GLU A 316 -6.88 -10.41 21.96
CA GLU A 316 -6.42 -9.80 20.71
C GLU A 316 -5.53 -10.78 19.93
N GLY A 317 -5.86 -11.05 18.67
CA GLY A 317 -5.02 -11.84 17.78
C GLY A 317 -4.74 -13.28 18.21
N MET A 318 -5.48 -13.82 19.18
CA MET A 318 -5.18 -15.13 19.80
C MET A 318 -4.93 -16.24 18.78
N PHE A 319 -5.69 -16.25 17.68
CA PHE A 319 -5.60 -17.20 16.56
C PHE A 319 -5.32 -16.53 15.21
N SER A 320 -4.74 -15.32 15.19
CA SER A 320 -4.48 -14.61 13.92
C SER A 320 -3.41 -15.31 13.08
N ARG A 321 -3.63 -15.35 11.76
CA ARG A 321 -2.69 -15.83 10.74
C ARG A 321 -2.25 -17.28 10.94
N ILE A 322 -3.16 -18.14 11.41
CA ILE A 322 -2.96 -19.59 11.45
C ILE A 322 -3.54 -20.20 10.16
N TYR A 323 -2.65 -20.66 9.27
CA TYR A 323 -3.05 -21.13 7.93
C TYR A 323 -3.24 -22.65 7.79
N SER A 324 -2.86 -23.44 8.81
CA SER A 324 -2.84 -24.91 8.77
C SER A 324 -3.94 -25.57 9.62
N LEU A 325 -4.68 -24.79 10.41
CA LEU A 325 -5.73 -25.30 11.27
C LEU A 325 -7.02 -25.42 10.46
N GLY A 326 -7.45 -26.65 10.14
CA GLY A 326 -8.64 -26.87 9.31
C GLY A 326 -9.97 -26.71 10.06
N ASN A 327 -9.99 -27.07 11.35
CA ASN A 327 -11.17 -26.98 12.23
C ASN A 327 -10.74 -26.38 13.58
N LEU A 328 -11.54 -25.48 14.12
CA LEU A 328 -11.37 -24.93 15.46
C LEU A 328 -12.66 -25.12 16.29
N ASP A 329 -12.57 -25.99 17.29
CA ASP A 329 -13.61 -26.18 18.31
C ASP A 329 -13.17 -25.53 19.62
N LEU A 330 -13.84 -24.43 20.00
CA LEU A 330 -13.60 -23.76 21.27
C LEU A 330 -14.40 -24.41 22.42
N GLY A 331 -15.53 -25.05 22.12
CA GLY A 331 -16.38 -25.76 23.10
C GLY A 331 -16.69 -24.95 24.37
N ASP A 332 -16.94 -25.65 25.48
CA ASP A 332 -17.21 -25.04 26.80
C ASP A 332 -15.94 -24.65 27.58
N LYS A 333 -14.77 -24.72 26.92
CA LYS A 333 -13.46 -24.36 27.49
C LYS A 333 -13.18 -22.87 27.43
N PHE A 334 -13.82 -22.17 26.50
CA PHE A 334 -13.69 -20.73 26.33
C PHE A 334 -14.87 -20.00 26.97
N ASP A 335 -14.74 -19.70 28.27
CA ASP A 335 -15.56 -18.68 28.93
C ASP A 335 -14.98 -17.30 28.63
N THR A 336 -15.64 -16.55 27.76
CA THR A 336 -15.18 -15.22 27.34
C THR A 336 -15.95 -14.10 28.04
N SER A 337 -16.69 -14.40 29.11
CA SER A 337 -17.58 -13.43 29.79
C SER A 337 -16.88 -12.19 30.34
N LYS A 338 -15.56 -12.22 30.57
CA LYS A 338 -14.77 -11.05 30.98
C LYS A 338 -13.93 -10.42 29.87
N VAL A 339 -13.95 -10.98 28.67
CA VAL A 339 -13.13 -10.49 27.55
C VAL A 339 -13.69 -9.15 27.06
N THR A 340 -12.81 -8.16 26.95
CA THR A 340 -13.13 -6.81 26.47
C THR A 340 -12.52 -6.54 25.09
N ASN A 341 -11.43 -7.22 24.74
CA ASN A 341 -10.75 -7.06 23.45
C ASN A 341 -10.67 -8.40 22.69
N MET A 342 -11.28 -8.45 21.51
CA MET A 342 -11.19 -9.56 20.54
C MET A 342 -10.71 -9.08 19.16
N SER A 343 -10.03 -7.92 19.10
CA SER A 343 -9.47 -7.41 17.86
C SER A 343 -8.59 -8.47 17.20
N LYS A 344 -8.77 -8.67 15.89
CA LYS A 344 -8.01 -9.62 15.08
C LYS A 344 -8.01 -11.07 15.58
N MET A 345 -8.91 -11.48 16.49
CA MET A 345 -8.83 -12.80 17.15
C MET A 345 -8.65 -13.97 16.17
N PHE A 346 -9.32 -13.92 15.01
CA PHE A 346 -9.20 -14.92 13.94
C PHE A 346 -8.67 -14.34 12.62
N TYR A 347 -8.06 -13.16 12.64
CA TYR A 347 -7.62 -12.43 11.45
C TYR A 347 -6.72 -13.29 10.55
N ALA A 348 -7.04 -13.34 9.26
CA ALA A 348 -6.31 -14.02 8.19
C ALA A 348 -6.03 -15.50 8.48
N ASN A 349 -7.01 -16.20 9.06
CA ASN A 349 -6.94 -17.61 9.41
C ASN A 349 -7.59 -18.51 8.32
N SER A 350 -7.09 -19.74 8.14
CA SER A 350 -7.58 -20.71 7.14
C SER A 350 -8.63 -21.71 7.66
N VAL A 351 -9.12 -21.56 8.89
CA VAL A 351 -10.15 -22.43 9.48
C VAL A 351 -11.39 -22.46 8.59
N GLU A 352 -11.81 -23.67 8.23
CA GLU A 352 -13.01 -23.89 7.41
C GLU A 352 -14.28 -23.94 8.27
N THR A 353 -14.17 -24.55 9.46
CA THR A 353 -15.29 -24.80 10.37
C THR A 353 -14.96 -24.31 11.77
N PHE A 354 -15.80 -23.40 12.28
CA PHE A 354 -15.73 -22.90 13.64
C PHE A 354 -16.87 -23.51 14.46
N LYS A 355 -16.53 -24.02 15.64
CA LYS A 355 -17.53 -24.38 16.64
C LYS A 355 -17.32 -23.50 17.88
N ILE A 356 -18.21 -22.54 18.03
CA ILE A 356 -18.31 -21.70 19.23
C ILE A 356 -19.19 -22.44 20.26
N GLY A 357 -18.74 -22.52 21.51
CA GLY A 357 -19.49 -23.15 22.60
C GLY A 357 -20.38 -22.16 23.35
N ASN A 358 -21.21 -22.66 24.26
CA ASN A 358 -22.24 -21.86 24.96
C ASN A 358 -21.65 -20.80 25.91
N LYS A 359 -20.37 -20.93 26.29
CA LYS A 359 -19.66 -19.97 27.16
C LYS A 359 -18.95 -18.86 26.40
N PHE A 360 -19.00 -18.88 25.06
CA PHE A 360 -18.45 -17.81 24.22
C PHE A 360 -19.36 -16.58 24.28
N ASN A 361 -19.25 -15.83 25.38
CA ASN A 361 -19.99 -14.60 25.63
C ASN A 361 -19.21 -13.36 25.16
N THR A 362 -19.83 -12.56 24.29
CA THR A 362 -19.25 -11.34 23.72
C THR A 362 -19.83 -10.04 24.30
N GLU A 363 -20.70 -10.13 25.32
CA GLU A 363 -21.43 -9.00 25.90
C GLU A 363 -20.53 -7.86 26.40
N ASN A 364 -19.35 -8.17 26.92
CA ASN A 364 -18.40 -7.19 27.45
C ASN A 364 -17.34 -6.74 26.45
N VAL A 365 -17.36 -7.26 25.22
CA VAL A 365 -16.37 -6.93 24.19
C VAL A 365 -16.64 -5.52 23.64
N THR A 366 -15.61 -4.68 23.62
CA THR A 366 -15.65 -3.32 23.09
C THR A 366 -14.95 -3.16 21.75
N ASP A 367 -13.98 -4.02 21.42
CA ASP A 367 -13.24 -4.00 20.16
C ASP A 367 -13.30 -5.37 19.44
N MET A 368 -13.86 -5.37 18.22
CA MET A 368 -13.92 -6.52 17.30
C MET A 368 -13.29 -6.18 15.93
N ASN A 369 -12.40 -5.19 15.86
CA ASN A 369 -11.77 -4.81 14.61
C ASN A 369 -11.09 -6.02 13.95
N MET A 370 -11.28 -6.19 12.65
CA MET A 370 -10.68 -7.25 11.84
C MET A 370 -10.83 -8.68 12.39
N MET A 371 -11.79 -8.96 13.27
CA MET A 371 -11.88 -10.24 13.99
C MET A 371 -11.90 -11.45 13.06
N PHE A 372 -12.60 -11.35 11.92
CA PHE A 372 -12.69 -12.39 10.87
C PHE A 372 -12.14 -11.90 9.52
N ALA A 373 -11.41 -10.79 9.48
CA ALA A 373 -10.86 -10.28 8.23
C ALA A 373 -9.87 -11.29 7.63
N GLY A 374 -9.97 -11.60 6.35
CA GLY A 374 -9.09 -12.53 5.65
C GLY A 374 -9.34 -14.01 5.97
N CYS A 375 -10.42 -14.36 6.68
CA CYS A 375 -10.86 -15.74 6.86
C CYS A 375 -11.42 -16.33 5.56
N SER A 376 -10.58 -16.47 4.54
CA SER A 376 -10.99 -16.78 3.17
C SER A 376 -11.54 -18.19 2.98
N ASN A 377 -11.38 -19.08 3.96
CA ASN A 377 -11.82 -20.48 3.88
C ASN A 377 -13.06 -20.78 4.73
N MET A 378 -13.52 -19.84 5.57
CA MET A 378 -14.68 -20.00 6.43
C MET A 378 -15.95 -20.07 5.58
N LYS A 379 -16.66 -21.21 5.61
CA LYS A 379 -17.85 -21.46 4.74
C LYS A 379 -19.16 -21.21 5.47
N ASP A 380 -19.28 -21.75 6.68
CA ASP A 380 -20.46 -21.68 7.53
C ASP A 380 -20.05 -21.16 8.92
N PHE A 381 -20.78 -20.16 9.41
CA PHE A 381 -20.52 -19.57 10.72
C PHE A 381 -21.84 -19.13 11.36
N ASP A 382 -22.13 -19.67 12.55
CA ASP A 382 -23.33 -19.27 13.30
C ASP A 382 -23.06 -17.98 14.08
N LEU A 383 -23.81 -16.94 13.73
CA LEU A 383 -23.72 -15.62 14.32
C LEU A 383 -24.68 -15.42 15.51
N SER A 384 -25.54 -16.40 15.82
CA SER A 384 -26.62 -16.27 16.81
C SER A 384 -26.14 -16.02 18.24
N GLY A 385 -24.93 -16.45 18.58
CA GLY A 385 -24.31 -16.28 19.91
C GLY A 385 -23.61 -14.93 20.15
N PHE A 386 -23.55 -14.05 19.15
CA PHE A 386 -22.86 -12.76 19.29
C PHE A 386 -23.75 -11.70 19.94
N ASN A 387 -23.19 -10.90 20.83
CA ASN A 387 -23.79 -9.71 21.42
C ASN A 387 -22.84 -8.53 21.26
N THR A 388 -23.16 -7.59 20.36
CA THR A 388 -22.25 -6.48 20.03
C THR A 388 -22.62 -5.16 20.71
N LYS A 389 -23.52 -5.16 21.71
CA LYS A 389 -24.08 -3.92 22.30
C LYS A 389 -23.05 -2.95 22.89
N ASN A 390 -21.86 -3.45 23.23
CA ASN A 390 -20.76 -2.66 23.79
C ASN A 390 -19.62 -2.40 22.80
N VAL A 391 -19.69 -2.96 21.59
CA VAL A 391 -18.66 -2.79 20.55
C VAL A 391 -18.72 -1.38 19.99
N THR A 392 -17.57 -0.71 19.94
CA THR A 392 -17.44 0.65 19.37
C THR A 392 -16.72 0.66 18.03
N ASN A 393 -15.93 -0.37 17.72
CA ASN A 393 -15.14 -0.49 16.49
C ASN A 393 -15.38 -1.83 15.77
N MET A 394 -15.89 -1.77 14.53
CA MET A 394 -16.09 -2.93 13.64
C MET A 394 -15.29 -2.79 12.34
N TYR A 395 -14.23 -1.97 12.34
CA TYR A 395 -13.33 -1.79 11.20
C TYR A 395 -12.93 -3.14 10.59
N GLY A 396 -13.28 -3.35 9.33
CA GLY A 396 -12.88 -4.53 8.56
C GLY A 396 -13.31 -5.88 9.15
N MET A 397 -14.31 -5.96 10.05
CA MET A 397 -14.58 -7.20 10.81
C MET A 397 -14.70 -8.47 9.94
N PHE A 398 -15.30 -8.38 8.75
CA PHE A 398 -15.45 -9.48 7.78
C PHE A 398 -14.73 -9.23 6.45
N SER A 399 -13.82 -8.25 6.38
CA SER A 399 -13.12 -7.92 5.13
C SER A 399 -12.42 -9.15 4.55
N ASN A 400 -12.62 -9.46 3.27
CA ASN A 400 -12.03 -10.60 2.58
C ASN A 400 -12.38 -11.99 3.18
N ALA A 401 -13.47 -12.12 3.96
CA ALA A 401 -14.07 -13.40 4.34
C ALA A 401 -14.79 -14.05 3.14
N SER A 402 -14.05 -14.29 2.06
CA SER A 402 -14.58 -14.50 0.71
C SER A 402 -15.22 -15.87 0.46
N SER A 403 -15.13 -16.83 1.40
CA SER A 403 -15.88 -18.11 1.35
C SER A 403 -17.17 -18.10 2.16
N LEU A 404 -17.38 -17.13 3.06
CA LEU A 404 -18.61 -17.06 3.83
C LEU A 404 -19.73 -16.53 2.91
N ARG A 405 -20.81 -17.29 2.79
CA ARG A 405 -21.93 -16.96 1.87
C ARG A 405 -23.14 -16.37 2.57
N ASN A 406 -23.32 -16.61 3.87
CA ASN A 406 -24.51 -16.17 4.59
C ASN A 406 -24.11 -15.38 5.85
N PHE A 407 -24.51 -14.11 5.90
CA PHE A 407 -24.50 -13.29 7.11
C PHE A 407 -25.96 -13.17 7.57
N VAL A 408 -26.39 -14.12 8.39
CA VAL A 408 -27.78 -14.31 8.87
C VAL A 408 -27.78 -14.62 10.37
N ASN A 409 -28.95 -14.68 11.01
CA ASN A 409 -29.10 -14.84 12.46
C ASN A 409 -28.45 -13.70 13.27
N THR A 410 -28.56 -12.48 12.77
CA THR A 410 -27.83 -11.30 13.26
C THR A 410 -28.56 -10.56 14.39
N SER A 411 -29.53 -11.19 15.06
CA SER A 411 -30.38 -10.54 16.08
C SER A 411 -29.59 -9.94 17.26
N GLY A 412 -28.42 -10.50 17.60
CA GLY A 412 -27.54 -9.98 18.65
C GLY A 412 -26.54 -8.91 18.18
N PHE A 413 -26.50 -8.57 16.89
CA PHE A 413 -25.67 -7.50 16.33
C PHE A 413 -26.27 -6.11 16.60
N ASN A 414 -26.33 -5.70 17.86
CA ASN A 414 -26.64 -4.33 18.22
C ASN A 414 -25.41 -3.44 17.95
N THR A 415 -25.46 -2.61 16.91
CA THR A 415 -24.37 -1.72 16.51
C THR A 415 -24.52 -0.28 17.00
N GLU A 416 -25.40 -0.01 17.97
CA GLU A 416 -25.74 1.36 18.41
C GLU A 416 -24.52 2.20 18.84
N LYS A 417 -23.48 1.57 19.42
CA LYS A 417 -22.27 2.26 19.87
C LYS A 417 -21.14 2.30 18.83
N VAL A 418 -21.32 1.65 17.68
CA VAL A 418 -20.28 1.54 16.65
C VAL A 418 -20.11 2.89 15.96
N THR A 419 -18.87 3.37 15.87
CA THR A 419 -18.53 4.62 15.19
C THR A 419 -17.79 4.39 13.86
N ASN A 420 -17.13 3.24 13.70
CA ASN A 420 -16.37 2.90 12.49
C ASN A 420 -16.83 1.55 11.89
N MET A 421 -17.35 1.60 10.67
CA MET A 421 -17.72 0.43 9.84
C MET A 421 -16.95 0.39 8.51
N SER A 422 -15.88 1.17 8.38
CA SER A 422 -15.06 1.14 7.17
C SER A 422 -14.47 -0.26 6.95
N TYR A 423 -14.40 -0.66 5.68
CA TYR A 423 -13.99 -1.99 5.22
C TYR A 423 -14.82 -3.18 5.73
N MET A 424 -15.90 -3.00 6.50
CA MET A 424 -16.58 -4.08 7.23
C MET A 424 -16.91 -5.31 6.37
N PHE A 425 -17.35 -5.11 5.13
CA PHE A 425 -17.69 -6.16 4.16
C PHE A 425 -16.89 -6.06 2.85
N ASN A 426 -15.74 -5.38 2.87
CA ASN A 426 -14.84 -5.25 1.73
C ASN A 426 -14.41 -6.63 1.21
N GLY A 427 -14.48 -6.90 -0.10
CA GLY A 427 -14.00 -8.15 -0.70
C GLY A 427 -14.85 -9.40 -0.34
N THR A 428 -16.04 -9.21 0.23
CA THR A 428 -16.93 -10.32 0.61
C THR A 428 -17.78 -10.80 -0.58
N ARG A 429 -18.41 -11.97 -0.41
CA ARG A 429 -19.22 -12.63 -1.46
C ARG A 429 -20.57 -13.16 -0.94
N PHE A 430 -21.14 -12.49 0.05
CA PHE A 430 -22.40 -12.93 0.67
C PHE A 430 -23.53 -13.06 -0.37
N GLU A 431 -24.22 -14.19 -0.36
CA GLU A 431 -25.48 -14.43 -1.05
C GLU A 431 -26.65 -13.84 -0.26
N LYS A 432 -26.58 -13.92 1.07
CA LYS A 432 -27.52 -13.29 2.00
C LYS A 432 -26.79 -12.43 2.99
N LEU A 433 -27.13 -11.14 3.04
CA LEU A 433 -26.60 -10.16 3.97
C LEU A 433 -27.75 -9.52 4.74
N ASP A 434 -27.97 -9.99 5.97
CA ASP A 434 -29.02 -9.48 6.85
C ASP A 434 -28.47 -8.43 7.83
N LEU A 435 -28.72 -7.16 7.51
CA LEU A 435 -28.37 -5.99 8.34
C LEU A 435 -29.57 -5.48 9.15
N SER A 436 -30.68 -6.22 9.24
CA SER A 436 -31.93 -5.73 9.84
C SER A 436 -31.79 -5.28 11.30
N SER A 437 -30.83 -5.84 12.06
CA SER A 437 -30.51 -5.48 13.44
C SER A 437 -29.58 -4.27 13.59
N PHE A 438 -29.00 -3.77 12.50
CA PHE A 438 -27.98 -2.73 12.55
C PHE A 438 -28.61 -1.37 12.91
N ASN A 439 -27.94 -0.65 13.81
CA ASN A 439 -28.19 0.74 14.11
C ASN A 439 -26.95 1.56 13.74
N THR A 440 -27.05 2.37 12.69
CA THR A 440 -25.91 3.10 12.10
C THR A 440 -25.84 4.58 12.52
N LYS A 441 -26.74 5.06 13.38
CA LYS A 441 -26.88 6.50 13.74
C LYS A 441 -25.64 7.17 14.32
N ASN A 442 -24.67 6.39 14.81
CA ASN A 442 -23.44 6.86 15.42
C ASN A 442 -22.19 6.61 14.56
N VAL A 443 -22.35 6.00 13.38
CA VAL A 443 -21.24 5.71 12.47
C VAL A 443 -20.80 6.99 11.80
N THR A 444 -19.48 7.23 11.80
CA THR A 444 -18.84 8.39 11.15
C THR A 444 -18.04 8.00 9.91
N ASP A 445 -17.61 6.74 9.79
CA ASP A 445 -16.84 6.25 8.64
C ASP A 445 -17.42 4.94 8.08
N MET A 446 -17.81 4.97 6.79
CA MET A 446 -18.26 3.82 6.00
C MET A 446 -17.42 3.63 4.72
N SER A 447 -16.23 4.22 4.67
CA SER A 447 -15.35 4.07 3.52
C SER A 447 -15.03 2.60 3.25
N TYR A 448 -14.99 2.21 1.98
CA TYR A 448 -14.76 0.84 1.53
C TYR A 448 -15.72 -0.24 2.08
N MET A 449 -16.82 0.12 2.76
CA MET A 449 -17.67 -0.86 3.49
C MET A 449 -18.14 -2.03 2.60
N PHE A 450 -18.53 -1.75 1.35
CA PHE A 450 -18.96 -2.74 0.35
C PHE A 450 -18.08 -2.74 -0.91
N ASN A 451 -16.83 -2.27 -0.79
CA ASN A 451 -15.87 -2.28 -1.89
C ASN A 451 -15.56 -3.73 -2.32
N ASP A 452 -15.43 -3.98 -3.62
CA ASP A 452 -15.10 -5.30 -4.18
C ASP A 452 -16.07 -6.41 -3.72
N TYR A 453 -17.36 -6.07 -3.55
CA TYR A 453 -18.41 -7.04 -3.22
C TYR A 453 -18.81 -7.86 -4.46
N PHE A 454 -18.32 -9.10 -4.57
CA PHE A 454 -18.36 -9.89 -5.82
C PHE A 454 -19.42 -11.00 -5.84
N ASN A 455 -20.67 -10.69 -5.50
CA ASN A 455 -21.80 -11.61 -5.69
C ASN A 455 -22.77 -11.04 -6.73
N TYR A 456 -23.08 -11.79 -7.80
CA TYR A 456 -23.88 -11.28 -8.94
C TYR A 456 -25.37 -11.01 -8.60
N SER A 457 -25.90 -11.64 -7.55
CA SER A 457 -27.31 -11.57 -7.13
C SER A 457 -27.48 -11.65 -5.61
N PRO A 458 -26.93 -10.71 -4.82
CA PRO A 458 -27.04 -10.75 -3.37
C PRO A 458 -28.45 -10.37 -2.92
N THR A 459 -28.95 -11.06 -1.89
CA THR A 459 -30.11 -10.63 -1.11
C THR A 459 -29.62 -9.83 0.08
N ILE A 460 -29.93 -8.52 0.10
CA ILE A 460 -29.54 -7.62 1.19
C ILE A 460 -30.81 -7.16 1.91
N THR A 461 -30.85 -7.35 3.22
CA THR A 461 -31.90 -6.83 4.09
C THR A 461 -31.32 -5.68 4.88
N TYR A 462 -31.75 -4.45 4.59
CA TYR A 462 -31.37 -3.26 5.35
C TYR A 462 -32.24 -3.11 6.62
N PRO A 463 -31.78 -2.39 7.66
CA PRO A 463 -32.64 -1.99 8.76
C PRO A 463 -33.73 -1.04 8.25
N ALA A 464 -34.81 -0.89 9.02
CA ALA A 464 -35.93 0.00 8.68
C ALA A 464 -35.48 1.46 8.41
N VAL A 465 -34.43 1.90 9.11
CA VAL A 465 -33.74 3.17 8.85
C VAL A 465 -32.22 2.90 8.87
N PHE A 466 -31.58 2.99 7.72
CA PHE A 466 -30.12 2.90 7.60
C PHE A 466 -29.49 4.29 7.78
N ASP A 467 -29.59 4.85 9.00
CA ASP A 467 -29.20 6.23 9.31
C ASP A 467 -27.70 6.47 9.08
N THR A 468 -27.36 7.23 8.02
CA THR A 468 -25.99 7.66 7.71
C THR A 468 -25.74 9.13 8.02
N SER A 469 -26.62 9.81 8.77
CA SER A 469 -26.59 11.26 8.97
C SER A 469 -25.32 11.81 9.64
N LYS A 470 -24.55 10.96 10.34
CA LYS A 470 -23.26 11.31 10.95
C LYS A 470 -22.04 10.84 10.15
N VAL A 471 -22.24 10.12 9.04
CA VAL A 471 -21.14 9.62 8.22
C VAL A 471 -20.50 10.79 7.49
N THR A 472 -19.18 10.97 7.65
CA THR A 472 -18.40 12.00 6.98
C THR A 472 -17.58 11.44 5.81
N ASN A 473 -17.28 10.13 5.81
CA ASN A 473 -16.48 9.47 4.79
C ASN A 473 -17.22 8.27 4.17
N MET A 474 -17.49 8.35 2.87
CA MET A 474 -18.07 7.26 2.04
C MET A 474 -17.18 6.92 0.84
N ALA A 475 -15.90 7.30 0.88
CA ALA A 475 -14.97 6.99 -0.20
C ALA A 475 -14.94 5.47 -0.47
N TYR A 476 -15.01 5.08 -1.74
CA TYR A 476 -15.01 3.69 -2.20
C TYR A 476 -16.13 2.80 -1.63
N MET A 477 -17.18 3.34 -0.98
CA MET A 477 -18.17 2.53 -0.26
C MET A 477 -18.76 1.40 -1.10
N PHE A 478 -19.08 1.65 -2.38
CA PHE A 478 -19.58 0.67 -3.35
C PHE A 478 -18.64 0.47 -4.55
N ASN A 479 -17.36 0.84 -4.45
CA ASN A 479 -16.42 0.66 -5.55
C ASN A 479 -16.32 -0.82 -5.95
N LYS A 480 -16.44 -1.14 -7.25
CA LYS A 480 -16.46 -2.50 -7.81
C LYS A 480 -17.50 -3.43 -7.16
N SER A 481 -18.55 -2.87 -6.56
CA SER A 481 -19.59 -3.60 -5.84
C SER A 481 -20.68 -4.10 -6.77
N TYR A 482 -21.15 -5.33 -6.56
CA TYR A 482 -22.28 -5.90 -7.31
C TYR A 482 -23.64 -5.65 -6.64
N ILE A 483 -23.67 -4.83 -5.58
CA ILE A 483 -24.90 -4.30 -4.99
C ILE A 483 -25.61 -3.41 -6.00
N ARG A 484 -26.89 -3.68 -6.24
CA ARG A 484 -27.70 -2.93 -7.22
C ARG A 484 -28.56 -1.84 -6.60
N TYR A 485 -29.06 -2.07 -5.38
CA TYR A 485 -30.03 -1.20 -4.71
C TYR A 485 -29.49 -0.69 -3.37
N LEU A 486 -29.56 0.62 -3.20
CA LEU A 486 -29.26 1.31 -1.95
C LEU A 486 -30.44 1.16 -0.96
N PRO A 487 -30.24 1.45 0.35
CA PRO A 487 -31.32 1.43 1.33
C PRO A 487 -32.48 2.35 0.92
N SER A 488 -33.72 1.91 1.16
CA SER A 488 -34.93 2.70 0.84
C SER A 488 -35.19 3.86 1.81
N ALA A 489 -34.59 3.84 3.00
CA ALA A 489 -34.72 4.88 4.02
C ALA A 489 -33.42 5.03 4.84
N GLY A 490 -33.12 6.26 5.26
CA GLY A 490 -32.02 6.58 6.18
C GLY A 490 -30.67 6.93 5.51
N PHE A 491 -30.54 6.76 4.19
CA PHE A 491 -29.30 7.07 3.43
C PHE A 491 -29.08 8.60 3.28
N ASP A 492 -28.89 9.28 4.41
CA ASP A 492 -28.62 10.71 4.55
C ASP A 492 -27.13 11.00 4.39
N THR A 493 -26.75 11.71 3.33
CA THR A 493 -25.34 12.06 3.04
C THR A 493 -24.98 13.50 3.41
N ARG A 494 -25.85 14.24 4.14
CA ARG A 494 -25.65 15.67 4.45
C ARG A 494 -24.32 16.00 5.14
N SER A 495 -23.77 15.07 5.91
CA SER A 495 -22.50 15.24 6.63
C SER A 495 -21.29 14.70 5.86
N VAL A 496 -21.50 14.05 4.71
CA VAL A 496 -20.41 13.41 3.94
C VAL A 496 -19.58 14.47 3.26
N THR A 497 -18.26 14.45 3.51
CA THR A 497 -17.29 15.34 2.87
C THR A 497 -16.51 14.64 1.76
N ASN A 498 -16.39 13.30 1.80
CA ASN A 498 -15.63 12.52 0.81
C ASN A 498 -16.49 11.42 0.17
N MET A 499 -16.70 11.52 -1.15
CA MET A 499 -17.39 10.54 -2.01
C MET A 499 -16.48 10.00 -3.14
N ASN A 500 -15.16 10.14 -2.99
CA ASN A 500 -14.18 9.66 -3.95
C ASN A 500 -14.39 8.16 -4.27
N HIS A 501 -14.49 7.79 -5.55
CA HIS A 501 -14.80 6.42 -6.02
C HIS A 501 -16.08 5.77 -5.46
N MET A 502 -17.01 6.49 -4.83
CA MET A 502 -18.14 5.88 -4.09
C MET A 502 -18.91 4.82 -4.89
N PHE A 503 -19.16 5.03 -6.18
CA PHE A 503 -19.87 4.11 -7.09
C PHE A 503 -19.02 3.65 -8.28
N SER A 504 -17.70 3.84 -8.23
CA SER A 504 -16.76 3.48 -9.29
C SER A 504 -16.88 1.98 -9.62
N GLU A 505 -17.04 1.61 -10.89
CA GLU A 505 -17.18 0.24 -11.39
C GLU A 505 -18.31 -0.57 -10.71
N SER A 506 -19.28 0.10 -10.08
CA SER A 506 -20.38 -0.56 -9.34
C SER A 506 -21.57 -0.94 -10.24
N LEU A 507 -22.41 -1.86 -9.74
CA LEU A 507 -23.70 -2.22 -10.35
C LEU A 507 -24.89 -1.42 -9.79
N VAL A 508 -24.63 -0.41 -8.95
CA VAL A 508 -25.69 0.47 -8.41
C VAL A 508 -26.39 1.16 -9.58
N ASN A 509 -27.72 1.03 -9.63
CA ASN A 509 -28.52 1.44 -10.79
C ASN A 509 -29.34 2.72 -10.54
N GLY A 510 -29.13 3.41 -9.43
CA GLY A 510 -29.82 4.67 -9.13
C GLY A 510 -29.48 5.18 -7.74
N LEU A 511 -29.64 6.49 -7.56
CA LEU A 511 -29.55 7.18 -6.27
C LEU A 511 -30.92 7.21 -5.57
N PRO A 512 -30.99 7.26 -4.23
CA PRO A 512 -32.26 7.34 -3.53
C PRO A 512 -32.99 8.66 -3.84
N SER A 513 -34.32 8.64 -3.82
CA SER A 513 -35.15 9.82 -4.13
C SER A 513 -35.10 10.93 -3.07
N SER A 514 -34.56 10.64 -1.89
CA SER A 514 -34.35 11.59 -0.79
C SER A 514 -33.12 11.16 0.02
N GLY A 515 -32.56 12.08 0.82
CA GLY A 515 -31.38 11.81 1.67
C GLY A 515 -30.03 11.99 0.99
N PHE A 516 -29.94 11.91 -0.34
CA PHE A 516 -28.69 12.11 -1.08
C PHE A 516 -28.35 13.60 -1.24
N ASN A 517 -27.82 14.22 -0.19
CA ASN A 517 -27.38 15.62 -0.16
C ASN A 517 -25.85 15.71 -0.23
N THR A 518 -25.33 16.49 -1.18
CA THR A 518 -23.89 16.63 -1.43
C THR A 518 -23.30 17.97 -0.98
N ALA A 519 -24.06 18.81 -0.27
CA ALA A 519 -23.65 20.18 0.04
C ALA A 519 -22.36 20.28 0.89
N ALA A 520 -22.05 19.27 1.69
CA ALA A 520 -20.81 19.19 2.48
C ALA A 520 -19.63 18.53 1.73
N VAL A 521 -19.87 17.95 0.54
CA VAL A 521 -18.87 17.17 -0.19
C VAL A 521 -17.80 18.08 -0.77
N THR A 522 -16.53 17.71 -0.58
CA THR A 522 -15.36 18.38 -1.14
C THR A 522 -14.68 17.55 -2.23
N ASP A 523 -14.80 16.22 -2.19
CA ASP A 523 -14.18 15.31 -3.16
C ASP A 523 -15.21 14.35 -3.80
N MET A 524 -15.37 14.47 -5.13
CA MET A 524 -16.20 13.61 -5.98
C MET A 524 -15.36 12.91 -7.08
N GLY A 525 -14.04 12.88 -6.95
CA GLY A 525 -13.16 12.22 -7.92
C GLY A 525 -13.57 10.77 -8.15
N PHE A 526 -13.66 10.36 -9.41
CA PHE A 526 -14.02 9.01 -9.84
C PHE A 526 -15.35 8.48 -9.31
N MET A 527 -16.23 9.33 -8.77
CA MET A 527 -17.43 8.89 -8.05
C MET A 527 -18.30 7.92 -8.87
N PHE A 528 -18.43 8.15 -10.17
CA PHE A 528 -19.15 7.30 -11.13
C PHE A 528 -18.25 6.73 -12.24
N TYR A 529 -16.93 6.67 -12.01
CA TYR A 529 -15.98 6.07 -12.97
C TYR A 529 -16.44 4.67 -13.36
N LYS A 530 -16.70 4.42 -14.64
CA LYS A 530 -17.22 3.12 -15.13
C LYS A 530 -18.49 2.63 -14.40
N ALA A 531 -19.32 3.52 -13.86
CA ALA A 531 -20.63 3.18 -13.29
C ALA A 531 -21.62 2.88 -14.43
N LYS A 532 -21.57 1.65 -14.96
CA LYS A 532 -22.21 1.31 -16.24
C LYS A 532 -23.74 1.33 -16.22
N TYR A 533 -24.34 1.04 -15.06
CA TYR A 533 -25.78 0.82 -14.88
C TYR A 533 -26.52 1.98 -14.23
N MET A 534 -25.79 2.98 -13.73
CA MET A 534 -26.35 4.15 -13.06
C MET A 534 -27.30 4.90 -14.00
N GLN A 535 -28.44 5.37 -13.49
CA GLN A 535 -29.47 6.07 -14.28
C GLN A 535 -30.31 7.01 -13.41
N GLY A 536 -31.04 7.90 -14.09
CA GLY A 536 -32.04 8.79 -13.50
C GLY A 536 -31.52 10.21 -13.33
N PRO A 537 -32.39 11.23 -13.37
CA PRO A 537 -31.98 12.64 -13.42
C PRO A 537 -31.23 13.11 -12.16
N GLN A 538 -31.38 12.40 -11.04
CA GLN A 538 -30.71 12.73 -9.77
C GLN A 538 -29.18 12.64 -9.86
N VAL A 539 -28.63 11.89 -10.82
CA VAL A 539 -27.18 11.71 -10.99
C VAL A 539 -26.48 12.98 -11.51
N PHE A 540 -27.26 14.00 -11.88
CA PHE A 540 -26.78 15.30 -12.36
C PHE A 540 -27.28 16.48 -11.50
N ASN A 541 -28.05 16.22 -10.43
CA ASN A 541 -28.66 17.25 -9.60
C ASN A 541 -28.02 17.34 -8.22
N PHE A 542 -26.70 17.57 -8.19
CA PHE A 542 -25.92 17.70 -6.95
C PHE A 542 -25.73 19.15 -6.54
N ASN A 543 -25.61 19.40 -5.23
CA ASN A 543 -25.03 20.64 -4.70
C ASN A 543 -23.52 20.47 -4.63
N THR A 544 -22.78 21.20 -5.47
CA THR A 544 -21.32 21.06 -5.61
C THR A 544 -20.53 22.28 -5.16
N ARG A 545 -21.16 23.23 -4.45
CA ARG A 545 -20.54 24.51 -4.01
C ARG A 545 -19.28 24.38 -3.17
N ASN A 546 -19.04 23.22 -2.57
CA ASN A 546 -17.84 22.94 -1.78
C ASN A 546 -16.88 21.94 -2.44
N VAL A 547 -17.23 21.40 -3.60
CA VAL A 547 -16.44 20.40 -4.32
C VAL A 547 -15.23 21.06 -4.96
N THR A 548 -14.05 20.50 -4.73
CA THR A 548 -12.79 20.93 -5.34
C THR A 548 -12.27 19.91 -6.36
N ASN A 549 -12.65 18.64 -6.25
CA ASN A 549 -12.19 17.56 -7.14
C ASN A 549 -13.35 16.82 -7.83
N MET A 550 -13.33 16.82 -9.17
CA MET A 550 -14.25 16.07 -10.05
C MET A 550 -13.48 15.25 -11.11
N GLU A 551 -12.22 14.91 -10.86
CA GLU A 551 -11.41 14.10 -11.77
C GLU A 551 -12.14 12.80 -12.15
N SER A 552 -12.24 12.51 -13.44
CA SER A 552 -12.82 11.27 -13.98
C SER A 552 -14.20 10.91 -13.41
N MET A 553 -14.97 11.90 -12.92
CA MET A 553 -16.21 11.67 -12.17
C MET A 553 -17.19 10.76 -12.93
N PHE A 554 -17.32 10.93 -14.24
CA PHE A 554 -18.20 10.15 -15.13
C PHE A 554 -17.43 9.40 -16.24
N ASP A 555 -16.10 9.25 -16.14
CA ASP A 555 -15.32 8.59 -17.19
C ASP A 555 -15.80 7.14 -17.40
N GLN A 556 -16.18 6.82 -18.65
CA GLN A 556 -16.78 5.55 -19.07
C GLN A 556 -18.09 5.18 -18.32
N ALA A 557 -18.81 6.16 -17.77
CA ALA A 557 -20.10 5.92 -17.14
C ALA A 557 -21.21 5.62 -18.18
N PHE A 558 -22.30 5.00 -17.70
CA PHE A 558 -23.56 4.82 -18.44
C PHE A 558 -23.51 3.87 -19.65
N THR A 559 -22.48 3.05 -19.81
CA THR A 559 -22.32 2.21 -21.02
C THR A 559 -23.43 1.19 -21.24
N GLU A 560 -24.13 0.75 -20.18
CA GLU A 560 -25.26 -0.20 -20.25
C GLU A 560 -26.63 0.53 -20.21
N ARG A 561 -26.62 1.86 -20.03
CA ARG A 561 -27.80 2.74 -20.05
C ARG A 561 -27.53 3.97 -20.92
N PRO A 562 -27.22 3.78 -22.22
CA PRO A 562 -26.87 4.88 -23.11
C PRO A 562 -28.02 5.87 -23.25
N SER A 563 -27.68 7.09 -23.68
CA SER A 563 -28.64 8.20 -23.89
C SER A 563 -29.15 8.85 -22.59
N GLN A 564 -28.32 8.90 -21.55
CA GLN A 564 -28.59 9.79 -20.41
C GLN A 564 -28.58 11.26 -20.89
N GLU A 565 -29.50 12.05 -20.35
CA GLU A 565 -29.48 13.51 -20.48
C GLU A 565 -28.82 14.09 -19.23
N ALA A 566 -27.61 14.63 -19.40
CA ALA A 566 -26.87 15.32 -18.36
C ALA A 566 -27.36 16.76 -18.27
N ILE A 567 -28.45 16.97 -17.53
CA ILE A 567 -29.04 18.29 -17.25
C ILE A 567 -28.75 18.65 -15.80
N PHE A 568 -27.92 19.66 -15.57
CA PHE A 568 -27.45 20.02 -14.24
C PHE A 568 -28.36 21.07 -13.59
N GLY A 569 -28.74 20.82 -12.32
CA GLY A 569 -29.57 21.76 -11.55
C GLY A 569 -28.82 23.02 -11.10
N ALA A 570 -29.56 24.04 -10.65
CA ALA A 570 -29.01 25.34 -10.24
C ALA A 570 -28.02 25.29 -9.05
N ASP A 571 -28.00 24.19 -8.30
CA ASP A 571 -27.06 23.97 -7.19
C ASP A 571 -25.73 23.35 -7.62
N PHE A 572 -25.62 22.93 -8.89
CA PHE A 572 -24.39 22.39 -9.46
C PHE A 572 -23.43 23.54 -9.80
N ASN A 573 -22.67 23.98 -8.80
CA ASN A 573 -21.68 25.05 -8.89
C ASN A 573 -20.26 24.48 -8.99
N THR A 574 -19.49 24.99 -9.95
CA THR A 574 -18.13 24.54 -10.29
C THR A 574 -17.04 25.56 -9.95
N GLU A 575 -17.37 26.63 -9.21
CA GLU A 575 -16.49 27.77 -8.92
C GLU A 575 -15.23 27.37 -8.14
N LYS A 576 -15.32 26.38 -7.26
CA LYS A 576 -14.19 25.90 -6.45
C LYS A 576 -13.46 24.69 -7.05
N VAL A 577 -13.93 24.17 -8.19
CA VAL A 577 -13.40 22.93 -8.76
C VAL A 577 -12.04 23.20 -9.40
N THR A 578 -10.99 22.55 -8.89
CA THR A 578 -9.61 22.69 -9.36
C THR A 578 -9.20 21.57 -10.33
N ASN A 579 -9.89 20.43 -10.31
CA ASN A 579 -9.57 19.27 -11.14
C ASN A 579 -10.83 18.69 -11.81
N VAL A 580 -10.84 18.71 -13.14
CA VAL A 580 -11.89 18.12 -14.01
C VAL A 580 -11.31 17.20 -15.09
N VAL A 581 -10.06 16.77 -14.93
CA VAL A 581 -9.38 15.93 -15.93
C VAL A 581 -10.20 14.66 -16.14
N ASN A 582 -10.44 14.32 -17.41
CA ASN A 582 -11.28 13.19 -17.84
C ASN A 582 -12.74 13.21 -17.34
N MET A 583 -13.30 14.32 -16.82
CA MET A 583 -14.59 14.31 -16.11
C MET A 583 -15.70 13.52 -16.83
N PHE A 584 -15.84 13.68 -18.16
CA PHE A 584 -16.86 12.97 -18.96
C PHE A 584 -16.29 11.99 -19.99
N ARG A 585 -14.98 11.69 -19.95
CA ARG A 585 -14.31 10.89 -20.99
C ARG A 585 -15.07 9.60 -21.28
N ALA A 586 -15.43 9.36 -22.54
CA ALA A 586 -16.13 8.18 -23.02
C ALA A 586 -17.45 7.84 -22.29
N ALA A 587 -18.05 8.77 -21.53
CA ALA A 587 -19.36 8.60 -20.92
C ALA A 587 -20.44 8.49 -22.01
N LYS A 588 -21.47 7.66 -21.82
CA LYS A 588 -22.58 7.52 -22.78
C LYS A 588 -23.72 8.51 -22.53
N ILE A 589 -23.39 9.79 -22.70
CA ILE A 589 -24.32 10.92 -22.56
C ILE A 589 -24.81 11.35 -23.94
N GLY A 590 -26.13 11.42 -24.13
CA GLY A 590 -26.75 11.85 -25.40
C GLY A 590 -26.88 13.36 -25.51
N LYS A 591 -27.39 14.00 -24.45
CA LYS A 591 -27.49 15.46 -24.33
C LYS A 591 -26.74 15.92 -23.10
N ALA A 592 -25.95 16.98 -23.23
CA ALA A 592 -25.26 17.62 -22.11
C ALA A 592 -25.63 19.11 -22.06
N ASP A 593 -26.31 19.54 -20.99
CA ASP A 593 -26.68 20.93 -20.73
C ASP A 593 -25.99 21.43 -19.47
N LEU A 594 -24.90 22.19 -19.67
CA LEU A 594 -24.05 22.71 -18.61
C LEU A 594 -24.40 24.17 -18.25
N THR A 595 -25.56 24.69 -18.67
CA THR A 595 -25.93 26.11 -18.44
C THR A 595 -25.86 26.56 -16.98
N SER A 596 -26.06 25.65 -16.03
CA SER A 596 -25.94 25.92 -14.58
C SER A 596 -24.49 26.11 -14.09
N PHE A 597 -23.49 25.83 -14.92
CA PHE A 597 -22.07 25.99 -14.55
C PHE A 597 -21.70 27.47 -14.57
N VAL A 598 -20.88 27.91 -13.61
CA VAL A 598 -20.25 29.26 -13.63
C VAL A 598 -18.99 29.27 -14.53
N GLY A 599 -18.64 28.12 -15.11
CA GLY A 599 -17.34 27.85 -15.74
C GLY A 599 -16.45 26.99 -14.84
N LEU A 600 -15.15 27.10 -14.99
CA LEU A 600 -14.12 26.40 -14.23
C LEU A 600 -12.96 27.38 -13.88
N PRO A 601 -13.24 28.44 -13.10
CA PRO A 601 -12.27 29.52 -12.86
C PRO A 601 -11.01 29.07 -12.09
N GLU A 602 -11.13 27.98 -11.32
CA GLU A 602 -10.05 27.43 -10.50
C GLU A 602 -9.33 26.22 -11.14
N ALA A 603 -9.87 25.68 -12.24
CA ALA A 603 -9.25 24.54 -12.91
C ALA A 603 -8.02 24.96 -13.72
N THR A 604 -6.95 24.18 -13.64
CA THR A 604 -5.71 24.43 -14.39
C THR A 604 -5.62 23.62 -15.69
N SER A 605 -6.48 22.62 -15.87
CA SER A 605 -6.48 21.70 -17.00
C SER A 605 -7.90 21.30 -17.39
N LEU A 606 -8.18 21.30 -18.70
CA LEU A 606 -9.36 20.67 -19.30
C LEU A 606 -9.00 19.37 -20.03
N GLN A 607 -7.88 18.73 -19.66
CA GLN A 607 -7.41 17.55 -20.36
C GLN A 607 -8.51 16.48 -20.42
N SER A 608 -8.86 16.08 -21.65
CA SER A 608 -9.89 15.06 -21.94
C SER A 608 -11.26 15.31 -21.28
N PHE A 609 -11.66 16.56 -21.04
CA PHE A 609 -12.90 16.93 -20.35
C PHE A 609 -14.16 16.27 -20.97
N PHE A 610 -14.33 16.39 -22.29
CA PHE A 610 -15.37 15.78 -23.13
C PHE A 610 -14.76 14.90 -24.23
N ASP A 611 -13.83 14.03 -23.87
CA ASP A 611 -13.15 13.14 -24.82
C ASP A 611 -14.00 11.93 -25.21
N SER A 612 -14.28 11.75 -26.49
CA SER A 612 -14.98 10.60 -27.09
C SER A 612 -16.41 10.39 -26.58
N VAL A 613 -17.08 11.47 -26.19
CA VAL A 613 -18.47 11.47 -25.69
C VAL A 613 -19.44 11.56 -26.87
N PRO A 614 -20.40 10.63 -27.04
CA PRO A 614 -21.33 10.60 -28.16
C PRO A 614 -22.52 11.56 -27.95
N VAL A 615 -22.24 12.83 -27.62
CA VAL A 615 -23.27 13.85 -27.48
C VAL A 615 -23.84 14.24 -28.84
N THR A 616 -25.16 14.35 -28.91
CA THR A 616 -25.91 14.93 -30.04
C THR A 616 -26.23 16.40 -29.82
N GLU A 617 -26.10 16.88 -28.58
CA GLU A 617 -26.29 18.27 -28.19
C GLU A 617 -25.40 18.59 -26.98
N LEU A 618 -24.62 19.69 -27.07
CA LEU A 618 -23.74 20.18 -26.00
C LEU A 618 -23.97 21.68 -25.80
N ILE A 619 -24.58 22.05 -24.68
CA ILE A 619 -24.84 23.44 -24.31
C ILE A 619 -23.86 23.83 -23.20
N LEU A 620 -23.06 24.85 -23.47
CA LEU A 620 -22.10 25.43 -22.52
C LEU A 620 -22.66 26.74 -21.94
N PRO A 621 -22.32 27.12 -20.69
CA PRO A 621 -22.60 28.45 -20.16
C PRO A 621 -21.91 29.51 -21.02
N ASN A 622 -22.52 30.67 -21.15
CA ASN A 622 -21.97 31.80 -21.92
C ASN A 622 -21.98 33.07 -21.05
N PRO A 623 -20.81 33.54 -20.59
CA PRO A 623 -19.46 33.01 -20.84
C PRO A 623 -19.15 31.71 -20.07
N PHE A 624 -18.18 30.91 -20.57
CA PHE A 624 -17.57 29.79 -19.85
C PHE A 624 -16.18 30.21 -19.33
N ASN A 625 -16.08 30.57 -18.05
CA ASN A 625 -14.83 31.04 -17.48
C ASN A 625 -13.81 29.90 -17.31
N THR A 626 -12.69 29.94 -18.04
CA THR A 626 -11.55 29.00 -17.91
C THR A 626 -10.23 29.73 -17.71
N SER A 627 -10.25 30.86 -17.02
CA SER A 627 -9.13 31.81 -16.93
C SER A 627 -7.82 31.19 -16.42
N LYS A 628 -7.85 30.15 -15.57
CA LYS A 628 -6.64 29.49 -15.04
C LYS A 628 -6.17 28.28 -15.85
N VAL A 629 -6.92 27.88 -16.87
CA VAL A 629 -6.59 26.70 -17.68
C VAL A 629 -5.36 26.98 -18.53
N THR A 630 -4.35 26.12 -18.43
CA THR A 630 -3.11 26.19 -19.23
C THR A 630 -3.07 25.14 -20.34
N THR A 631 -3.85 24.06 -20.23
CA THR A 631 -3.94 23.02 -21.24
C THR A 631 -5.38 22.60 -21.53
N MET A 632 -5.68 22.48 -22.82
CA MET A 632 -6.95 21.97 -23.37
C MET A 632 -6.71 20.72 -24.22
N GLU A 633 -5.64 19.97 -23.92
CA GLU A 633 -5.31 18.73 -24.62
C GLU A 633 -6.52 17.79 -24.65
N ARG A 634 -6.99 17.44 -25.85
CA ARG A 634 -8.14 16.54 -26.07
C ARG A 634 -9.45 16.97 -25.39
N ALA A 635 -9.61 18.24 -24.97
CA ALA A 635 -10.75 18.69 -24.16
C ALA A 635 -12.12 18.39 -24.80
N PHE A 636 -12.22 18.43 -26.13
CA PHE A 636 -13.43 18.12 -26.91
C PHE A 636 -13.11 17.15 -28.06
N PHE A 637 -12.18 16.22 -27.80
CA PHE A 637 -11.77 15.21 -28.77
C PHE A 637 -12.94 14.27 -29.08
N GLY A 638 -13.11 13.88 -30.35
CA GLY A 638 -13.97 12.79 -30.74
C GLY A 638 -15.46 13.04 -30.48
N LEU A 639 -15.95 14.28 -30.66
CA LEU A 639 -17.38 14.58 -30.64
C LEU A 639 -18.04 14.17 -31.98
N TYR A 640 -18.08 12.86 -32.24
CA TYR A 640 -18.48 12.28 -33.53
C TYR A 640 -20.01 12.11 -33.70
N SER A 641 -20.82 12.44 -32.69
CA SER A 641 -22.28 12.27 -32.75
C SER A 641 -23.06 13.58 -32.94
N LEU A 642 -22.36 14.72 -33.01
CA LEU A 642 -22.98 16.01 -33.32
C LEU A 642 -23.48 16.03 -34.77
N PRO A 643 -24.71 16.53 -35.04
CA PRO A 643 -25.22 16.64 -36.40
C PRO A 643 -24.44 17.61 -37.32
N ASP A 644 -24.39 17.33 -38.62
CA ASP A 644 -23.76 18.18 -39.66
C ASP A 644 -24.43 19.57 -39.83
N ASN A 645 -25.59 19.82 -39.20
CA ASN A 645 -26.25 21.14 -39.14
C ASN A 645 -26.11 21.83 -37.77
N TYR A 646 -25.44 21.17 -36.81
CA TYR A 646 -25.22 21.71 -35.47
C TYR A 646 -24.12 22.78 -35.48
N THR A 647 -24.34 23.87 -34.76
CA THR A 647 -23.33 24.90 -34.52
C THR A 647 -22.82 24.77 -33.09
N LEU A 648 -21.56 24.35 -32.96
CA LEU A 648 -20.90 24.17 -31.68
C LEU A 648 -20.32 25.50 -31.21
N ASN A 649 -20.97 26.10 -30.20
CA ASN A 649 -20.50 27.35 -29.61
C ASN A 649 -19.52 27.07 -28.47
N MET A 650 -18.34 27.69 -28.53
CA MET A 650 -17.27 27.52 -27.56
C MET A 650 -16.93 28.87 -26.90
N PRO A 651 -17.72 29.33 -25.91
CA PRO A 651 -17.52 30.61 -25.24
C PRO A 651 -16.47 30.54 -24.11
N LEU A 652 -15.32 29.89 -24.35
CA LEU A 652 -14.29 29.64 -23.33
C LEU A 652 -13.26 30.77 -23.25
N THR A 653 -12.82 31.11 -22.04
CA THR A 653 -11.66 32.00 -21.82
C THR A 653 -10.35 31.23 -22.02
N THR A 654 -9.53 31.60 -23.00
CA THR A 654 -8.30 30.85 -23.36
C THR A 654 -6.99 31.62 -23.18
N GLU A 655 -7.00 32.78 -22.53
CA GLU A 655 -5.86 33.72 -22.44
C GLU A 655 -4.57 33.14 -21.81
N ASN A 656 -4.67 32.05 -21.04
CA ASN A 656 -3.54 31.40 -20.38
C ASN A 656 -3.21 30.01 -20.96
N VAL A 657 -3.94 29.57 -21.99
CA VAL A 657 -3.74 28.27 -22.61
C VAL A 657 -2.45 28.29 -23.44
N THR A 658 -1.60 27.29 -23.22
CA THR A 658 -0.35 27.08 -23.99
C THR A 658 -0.43 25.85 -24.89
N ASN A 659 -1.34 24.90 -24.61
CA ASN A 659 -1.46 23.63 -25.34
C ASN A 659 -2.93 23.35 -25.74
N MET A 660 -3.18 23.22 -27.05
CA MET A 660 -4.48 22.85 -27.66
C MET A 660 -4.40 21.55 -28.48
N THR A 661 -3.41 20.70 -28.19
CA THR A 661 -3.18 19.44 -28.90
C THR A 661 -4.44 18.56 -28.90
N TYR A 662 -4.89 18.13 -30.10
CA TYR A 662 -6.10 17.32 -30.31
C TYR A 662 -7.42 17.92 -29.80
N MET A 663 -7.49 19.21 -29.45
CA MET A 663 -8.65 19.78 -28.73
C MET A 663 -10.01 19.46 -29.38
N PHE A 664 -10.10 19.53 -30.70
CA PHE A 664 -11.31 19.25 -31.49
C PHE A 664 -11.11 18.15 -32.56
N ALA A 665 -10.07 17.34 -32.42
CA ALA A 665 -9.83 16.26 -33.39
C ALA A 665 -11.01 15.27 -33.39
N GLY A 666 -11.52 14.92 -34.56
CA GLY A 666 -12.67 14.04 -34.74
C GLY A 666 -14.01 14.68 -34.37
N CYS A 667 -14.11 16.01 -34.32
CA CYS A 667 -15.37 16.71 -34.06
C CYS A 667 -16.24 16.81 -35.33
N TYR A 668 -17.51 16.38 -35.26
CA TYR A 668 -18.40 16.27 -36.41
C TYR A 668 -19.45 17.39 -36.51
N ALA A 669 -19.34 18.45 -35.72
CA ALA A 669 -20.27 19.57 -35.81
C ALA A 669 -20.26 20.21 -37.21
N GLY A 670 -21.41 20.70 -37.68
CA GLY A 670 -21.53 21.40 -38.95
C GLY A 670 -20.77 22.72 -38.98
N ASN A 671 -20.83 23.49 -37.90
CA ASN A 671 -20.08 24.74 -37.73
C ASN A 671 -19.50 24.78 -36.33
N ILE A 672 -18.40 25.52 -36.15
CA ILE A 672 -17.83 25.79 -34.84
C ILE A 672 -17.55 27.29 -34.69
N ASN A 673 -17.98 27.85 -33.56
CA ASN A 673 -17.78 29.25 -33.22
C ASN A 673 -16.72 29.36 -32.13
N LEU A 674 -15.53 29.85 -32.49
CA LEU A 674 -14.38 30.06 -31.61
C LEU A 674 -14.06 31.56 -31.42
N SER A 675 -15.01 32.45 -31.72
CA SER A 675 -14.81 33.91 -31.64
C SER A 675 -14.38 34.41 -30.24
N SER A 676 -14.59 33.65 -29.17
CA SER A 676 -14.13 34.03 -27.82
C SER A 676 -12.65 33.71 -27.54
N PHE A 677 -11.98 32.94 -28.41
CA PHE A 677 -10.66 32.42 -28.13
C PHE A 677 -9.58 33.49 -28.32
N ASN A 678 -8.71 33.63 -27.32
CA ASN A 678 -7.41 34.29 -27.43
C ASN A 678 -6.32 33.22 -27.42
N THR A 679 -5.59 33.09 -28.52
CA THR A 679 -4.56 32.05 -28.68
C THR A 679 -3.12 32.58 -28.61
N GLU A 680 -2.91 33.83 -28.18
CA GLU A 680 -1.60 34.51 -28.21
C GLU A 680 -0.48 33.79 -27.43
N LYS A 681 -0.84 32.93 -26.47
CA LYS A 681 0.09 32.15 -25.64
C LYS A 681 0.21 30.69 -26.06
N VAL A 682 -0.61 30.23 -27.00
CA VAL A 682 -0.62 28.83 -27.43
C VAL A 682 0.62 28.55 -28.26
N THR A 683 1.41 27.56 -27.84
CA THR A 683 2.62 27.12 -28.54
C THR A 683 2.40 25.82 -29.32
N ASP A 684 1.46 24.98 -28.89
CA ASP A 684 1.15 23.70 -29.53
C ASP A 684 -0.33 23.59 -29.96
N PHE A 685 -0.54 23.48 -31.28
CA PHE A 685 -1.82 23.30 -31.96
C PHE A 685 -1.92 21.94 -32.67
N LYS A 686 -1.02 21.01 -32.35
CA LYS A 686 -0.89 19.74 -33.05
C LYS A 686 -2.21 18.98 -33.07
N TYR A 687 -2.65 18.57 -34.26
CA TYR A 687 -3.93 17.89 -34.50
C TYR A 687 -5.19 18.64 -34.00
N MET A 688 -5.16 19.95 -33.73
CA MET A 688 -6.28 20.66 -33.08
C MET A 688 -7.64 20.40 -33.76
N PHE A 689 -7.69 20.37 -35.09
CA PHE A 689 -8.89 20.11 -35.89
C PHE A 689 -8.76 18.87 -36.77
N ASP A 690 -7.93 17.90 -36.39
CA ASP A 690 -7.71 16.68 -37.19
C ASP A 690 -9.00 15.90 -37.44
N GLY A 691 -9.26 15.47 -38.67
CA GLY A 691 -10.42 14.64 -39.04
C GLY A 691 -11.80 15.27 -38.81
N ASN A 692 -11.89 16.60 -38.73
CA ASN A 692 -13.16 17.30 -38.46
C ASN A 692 -14.15 17.25 -39.65
N ARG A 693 -15.43 17.59 -39.38
CA ARG A 693 -16.48 17.77 -40.40
C ARG A 693 -17.07 19.18 -40.45
N PHE A 694 -16.29 20.22 -40.13
CA PHE A 694 -16.78 21.59 -40.19
C PHE A 694 -17.04 22.02 -41.65
N LYS A 695 -18.16 22.69 -41.89
CA LYS A 695 -18.47 23.44 -43.13
C LYS A 695 -17.93 24.86 -43.05
N THR A 696 -18.00 25.47 -41.86
CA THR A 696 -17.44 26.78 -41.57
C THR A 696 -16.67 26.76 -40.25
N LEU A 697 -15.65 27.61 -40.15
CA LEU A 697 -14.76 27.73 -39.00
C LEU A 697 -14.53 29.22 -38.73
N ASP A 698 -15.04 29.73 -37.60
CA ASP A 698 -14.80 31.12 -37.18
C ASP A 698 -13.59 31.19 -36.25
N ILE A 699 -12.48 31.69 -36.77
CA ILE A 699 -11.17 31.83 -36.09
C ILE A 699 -10.58 33.23 -36.25
N ASN A 700 -11.43 34.24 -36.40
CA ASN A 700 -10.99 35.62 -36.65
C ASN A 700 -10.08 36.22 -35.56
N ASN A 701 -10.17 35.70 -34.33
CA ASN A 701 -9.39 36.17 -33.17
C ASN A 701 -8.13 35.33 -32.91
N PHE A 702 -7.79 34.38 -33.78
CA PHE A 702 -6.62 33.53 -33.60
C PHE A 702 -5.33 34.32 -33.86
N ASN A 703 -4.40 34.21 -32.93
CA ASN A 703 -3.03 34.69 -33.01
C ASN A 703 -2.07 33.49 -32.86
N LEU A 704 -1.26 33.23 -33.89
CA LEU A 704 -0.29 32.12 -33.93
C LEU A 704 1.16 32.63 -33.85
N GLU A 705 1.40 33.86 -33.40
CA GLU A 705 2.76 34.43 -33.35
C GLU A 705 3.70 33.67 -32.41
N LYS A 706 3.16 33.02 -31.38
CA LYS A 706 3.91 32.11 -30.48
C LYS A 706 3.78 30.62 -30.81
N ALA A 707 3.03 30.26 -31.85
CA ALA A 707 2.89 28.87 -32.24
C ALA A 707 4.26 28.31 -32.65
N GLU A 708 4.67 27.22 -32.03
CA GLU A 708 5.89 26.48 -32.38
C GLU A 708 5.55 25.25 -33.23
N ASN A 709 4.38 24.64 -32.97
CA ASN A 709 3.96 23.38 -33.57
C ASN A 709 2.50 23.47 -34.05
N ILE A 710 2.29 23.38 -35.36
CA ILE A 710 0.95 23.31 -35.99
C ILE A 710 0.75 22.01 -36.77
N ASN A 711 1.50 20.97 -36.42
CA ASN A 711 1.49 19.71 -37.17
C ASN A 711 0.10 19.11 -37.22
N TYR A 712 -0.32 18.69 -38.41
CA TYR A 712 -1.63 18.09 -38.64
C TYR A 712 -2.83 18.92 -38.17
N MET A 713 -2.68 20.23 -37.96
CA MET A 713 -3.72 21.07 -37.35
C MET A 713 -5.07 20.95 -38.08
N PHE A 714 -5.07 20.87 -39.41
CA PHE A 714 -6.26 20.74 -40.25
C PHE A 714 -6.32 19.41 -41.02
N ASN A 715 -5.50 18.43 -40.63
CA ASN A 715 -5.38 17.18 -41.34
C ASN A 715 -6.75 16.48 -41.49
N GLY A 716 -7.04 15.91 -42.66
CA GLY A 716 -8.23 15.08 -42.86
C GLY A 716 -9.57 15.81 -42.76
N SER A 717 -9.59 17.16 -42.80
CA SER A 717 -10.84 17.93 -42.78
C SER A 717 -11.78 17.52 -43.92
N GLN A 718 -13.03 17.20 -43.61
CA GLN A 718 -13.93 16.53 -44.56
C GLN A 718 -14.84 17.47 -45.35
N LEU A 719 -15.28 18.59 -44.74
CA LEU A 719 -16.35 19.44 -45.29
C LEU A 719 -15.95 20.90 -45.58
N LEU A 720 -14.80 21.37 -45.11
CA LEU A 720 -14.33 22.73 -45.39
C LEU A 720 -14.04 22.89 -46.89
N THR A 721 -14.65 23.89 -47.52
CA THR A 721 -14.40 24.28 -48.92
C THR A 721 -13.40 25.41 -49.05
N GLU A 722 -13.29 26.26 -48.04
CA GLU A 722 -12.36 27.38 -48.00
C GLU A 722 -11.77 27.47 -46.60
N LEU A 723 -10.48 27.84 -46.52
CA LEU A 723 -9.79 28.12 -45.27
C LEU A 723 -9.11 29.50 -45.37
N ASP A 724 -9.78 30.52 -44.84
CA ASP A 724 -9.24 31.87 -44.78
C ASP A 724 -8.55 32.15 -43.43
N LEU A 725 -7.22 32.19 -43.47
CA LEU A 725 -6.34 32.56 -42.37
C LEU A 725 -5.64 33.90 -42.65
N SER A 726 -6.22 34.75 -43.51
CA SER A 726 -5.57 35.99 -43.93
C SER A 726 -5.41 37.05 -42.84
N HIS A 727 -6.10 36.89 -41.71
CA HIS A 727 -5.90 37.71 -40.51
C HIS A 727 -4.90 37.11 -39.51
N VAL A 728 -4.53 35.84 -39.68
CA VAL A 728 -3.68 35.10 -38.74
C VAL A 728 -2.20 35.30 -39.09
N LYS A 729 -1.40 35.61 -38.05
CA LYS A 729 0.04 35.84 -38.17
C LYS A 729 0.83 34.73 -37.47
N THR A 730 1.96 34.35 -38.06
CA THR A 730 3.00 33.53 -37.41
C THR A 730 4.32 34.30 -37.37
N THR A 731 5.31 33.81 -36.61
CA THR A 731 6.66 34.40 -36.54
C THR A 731 7.74 33.34 -36.80
N ASN A 732 9.01 33.70 -36.63
CA ASN A 732 10.12 32.74 -36.61
C ASN A 732 10.08 31.77 -35.39
N ALA A 733 9.11 31.93 -34.48
CA ALA A 733 8.79 30.94 -33.45
C ALA A 733 8.31 29.61 -34.05
N LEU A 734 7.58 29.64 -35.18
CA LEU A 734 7.06 28.45 -35.84
C LEU A 734 8.18 27.52 -36.27
N LYS A 735 8.18 26.27 -35.78
CA LYS A 735 9.24 25.28 -36.03
C LYS A 735 8.84 24.23 -37.05
N THR A 736 7.57 23.85 -37.09
CA THR A 736 7.10 22.74 -37.92
C THR A 736 5.68 22.97 -38.44
N MET A 737 5.47 22.55 -39.68
CA MET A 737 4.22 22.55 -40.42
C MET A 737 3.92 21.16 -41.02
N TYR A 738 4.48 20.10 -40.43
CA TYR A 738 4.33 18.72 -40.88
C TYR A 738 2.86 18.36 -41.06
N TYR A 739 2.46 18.03 -42.30
CA TYR A 739 1.08 17.68 -42.67
C TYR A 739 -0.03 18.63 -42.19
N THR A 740 0.28 19.93 -42.01
CA THR A 740 -0.66 20.91 -41.44
C THR A 740 -1.99 20.97 -42.17
N PHE A 741 -1.96 21.04 -43.51
CA PHE A 741 -3.12 21.08 -44.40
C PHE A 741 -3.17 19.81 -45.26
N HIS A 742 -2.97 18.66 -44.64
CA HIS A 742 -2.96 17.37 -45.32
C HIS A 742 -4.38 16.83 -45.50
N ASN A 743 -4.66 16.21 -46.64
CA ASN A 743 -5.84 15.36 -46.84
C ASN A 743 -7.20 16.07 -46.61
N MET A 744 -7.26 17.38 -46.87
CA MET A 744 -8.49 18.15 -46.75
C MET A 744 -9.37 17.89 -47.97
N LYS A 745 -10.46 17.15 -47.77
CA LYS A 745 -11.20 16.46 -48.84
C LYS A 745 -11.93 17.38 -49.82
N LYS A 746 -12.32 18.57 -49.38
CA LYS A 746 -13.15 19.50 -50.16
C LYS A 746 -12.55 20.91 -50.29
N VAL A 747 -11.38 21.16 -49.72
CA VAL A 747 -10.81 22.50 -49.70
C VAL A 747 -10.42 22.91 -51.12
N ILE A 748 -10.89 24.08 -51.55
CA ILE A 748 -10.64 24.68 -52.87
C ILE A 748 -9.59 25.78 -52.73
N THR A 749 -9.65 26.56 -51.65
CA THR A 749 -8.77 27.70 -51.40
C THR A 749 -8.21 27.66 -49.98
N ILE A 750 -6.91 27.95 -49.85
CA ILE A 750 -6.24 28.19 -48.56
C ILE A 750 -5.58 29.57 -48.62
N SER A 751 -5.90 30.47 -47.68
CA SER A 751 -5.31 31.81 -47.63
C SER A 751 -4.49 32.01 -46.36
N ILE A 752 -3.16 32.10 -46.48
CA ILE A 752 -2.21 32.27 -45.35
C ILE A 752 -1.18 33.40 -45.59
N PRO A 753 -1.56 34.60 -46.10
CA PRO A 753 -0.60 35.67 -46.37
C PRO A 753 0.16 36.19 -45.14
N GLY A 754 -0.38 36.01 -43.92
CA GLY A 754 0.28 36.40 -42.67
C GLY A 754 1.29 35.40 -42.10
N PHE A 755 1.45 34.22 -42.72
CA PHE A 755 2.37 33.20 -42.22
C PHE A 755 3.83 33.55 -42.53
N ASN A 756 4.60 33.87 -41.49
CA ASN A 756 6.06 33.89 -41.53
C ASN A 756 6.60 32.50 -41.18
N THR A 757 7.29 31.88 -42.14
CA THR A 757 7.83 30.53 -41.99
C THR A 757 9.35 30.49 -42.00
N SER A 758 10.02 31.63 -41.83
CA SER A 758 11.49 31.72 -41.86
C SER A 758 12.19 30.94 -40.75
N GLY A 759 11.47 30.62 -39.65
CA GLY A 759 11.95 29.79 -38.54
C GLY A 759 11.60 28.30 -38.65
N THR A 760 10.80 27.93 -39.66
CA THR A 760 10.27 26.57 -39.83
C THR A 760 11.32 25.66 -40.44
N THR A 761 11.62 24.54 -39.78
CA THR A 761 12.62 23.56 -40.25
C THR A 761 11.99 22.33 -40.90
N ASP A 762 10.69 22.10 -40.71
CA ASP A 762 9.96 20.96 -41.26
C ASP A 762 8.58 21.39 -41.79
N MET A 763 8.30 21.11 -43.06
CA MET A 763 7.06 21.37 -43.79
C MET A 763 6.66 20.13 -44.62
N TYR A 764 7.13 18.93 -44.24
CA TYR A 764 6.90 17.73 -45.02
C TYR A 764 5.38 17.50 -45.16
N GLY A 765 4.94 17.35 -46.41
CA GLY A 765 3.53 17.14 -46.74
C GLY A 765 2.57 18.25 -46.30
N ALA A 766 3.02 19.49 -46.09
CA ALA A 766 2.18 20.56 -45.55
C ALA A 766 0.86 20.79 -46.33
N PHE A 767 0.82 20.51 -47.64
CA PHE A 767 -0.38 20.56 -48.49
C PHE A 767 -0.62 19.22 -49.25
N TYR A 768 -0.21 18.09 -48.66
CA TYR A 768 -0.27 16.76 -49.30
C TYR A 768 -1.71 16.22 -49.42
N GLU A 769 -2.03 15.54 -50.53
CA GLU A 769 -3.31 14.84 -50.77
C GLU A 769 -4.57 15.73 -50.73
N ASN A 770 -4.54 16.93 -51.33
CA ASN A 770 -5.72 17.78 -51.41
C ASN A 770 -6.36 17.72 -52.82
N PRO A 771 -7.37 16.86 -53.06
CA PRO A 771 -7.88 16.59 -54.42
C PRO A 771 -8.61 17.77 -55.06
N GLU A 772 -9.17 18.68 -54.26
CA GLU A 772 -9.97 19.83 -54.70
C GLU A 772 -9.23 21.16 -54.65
N LEU A 773 -8.02 21.19 -54.08
CA LEU A 773 -7.29 22.44 -53.82
C LEU A 773 -6.79 23.05 -55.14
N THR A 774 -7.24 24.27 -55.41
CA THR A 774 -6.90 25.01 -56.63
C THR A 774 -5.97 26.17 -56.38
N THR A 775 -6.07 26.84 -55.23
CA THR A 775 -5.32 28.07 -54.97
C THR A 775 -4.84 28.14 -53.53
N ILE A 776 -3.56 28.48 -53.37
CA ILE A 776 -2.94 28.80 -52.08
C ILE A 776 -2.45 30.26 -52.14
N TYR A 777 -3.00 31.13 -51.30
CA TYR A 777 -2.58 32.53 -51.20
C TYR A 777 -1.52 32.71 -50.11
N THR A 778 -0.36 33.26 -50.46
CA THR A 778 0.75 33.54 -49.52
C THR A 778 1.40 34.91 -49.81
N SER A 779 2.25 35.38 -48.90
CA SER A 779 3.08 36.57 -49.08
C SER A 779 4.57 36.21 -49.14
N GLU A 780 5.42 37.21 -49.34
CA GLU A 780 6.89 37.06 -49.30
C GLU A 780 7.44 36.54 -47.97
N LYS A 781 6.64 36.56 -46.89
CA LYS A 781 7.00 36.00 -45.58
C LYS A 781 6.95 34.48 -45.53
N PHE A 782 6.27 33.84 -46.49
CA PHE A 782 6.24 32.39 -46.61
C PHE A 782 7.52 31.91 -47.31
N VAL A 783 8.53 31.58 -46.51
CA VAL A 783 9.82 31.05 -46.94
C VAL A 783 9.83 29.54 -46.74
N PRO A 784 9.91 28.71 -47.80
CA PRO A 784 10.05 27.26 -47.67
C PRO A 784 11.32 26.92 -46.89
N ALA A 785 11.25 25.90 -46.04
CA ALA A 785 12.39 25.44 -45.25
C ALA A 785 13.55 24.99 -46.15
N VAL A 786 14.72 25.64 -46.08
CA VAL A 786 15.94 25.29 -46.83
C VAL A 786 16.93 24.51 -45.93
N TYR A 787 17.56 23.51 -46.53
CA TYR A 787 18.14 22.31 -45.91
C TYR A 787 19.30 22.50 -44.90
N GLY A 788 19.30 21.62 -43.89
CA GLY A 788 20.47 21.09 -43.17
C GLY A 788 20.40 19.55 -43.16
N VAL A 789 21.55 18.89 -43.27
CA VAL A 789 21.71 17.51 -43.78
C VAL A 789 21.15 16.40 -42.89
N THR A 790 19.96 15.85 -43.15
CA THR A 790 19.59 14.44 -42.82
C THR A 790 18.34 13.97 -43.60
N TYR A 791 18.51 12.86 -44.33
CA TYR A 791 17.66 11.94 -45.12
C TYR A 791 16.12 12.05 -45.31
N TYR A 792 15.38 13.03 -44.77
CA TYR A 792 14.00 13.35 -45.19
C TYR A 792 13.88 14.85 -45.38
N ASN A 793 13.41 15.32 -46.53
CA ASN A 793 13.47 16.75 -46.81
C ASN A 793 12.30 17.48 -46.18
N SER A 794 12.61 18.63 -45.58
CA SER A 794 11.65 19.54 -44.95
C SER A 794 10.50 19.96 -45.85
N THR A 795 10.60 19.89 -47.18
CA THR A 795 9.49 20.21 -48.10
C THR A 795 9.12 19.03 -49.02
N ASP A 796 9.54 17.81 -48.67
CA ASP A 796 9.15 16.63 -49.46
C ASP A 796 7.64 16.43 -49.42
N ARG A 797 7.11 15.97 -50.56
CA ARG A 797 5.69 15.69 -50.78
C ARG A 797 4.74 16.86 -50.50
N MET A 798 5.25 18.09 -50.38
CA MET A 798 4.47 19.26 -49.98
C MET A 798 3.17 19.44 -50.79
N PHE A 799 3.19 19.11 -52.09
CA PHE A 799 2.04 19.22 -52.99
C PHE A 799 1.69 17.90 -53.71
N THR A 800 2.22 16.76 -53.24
CA THR A 800 1.94 15.48 -53.91
C THR A 800 0.44 15.16 -53.78
N ASP A 801 -0.12 14.50 -54.80
CA ASP A 801 -1.55 14.15 -54.87
C ASP A 801 -2.50 15.36 -54.73
N THR A 802 -2.08 16.52 -55.26
CA THR A 802 -2.85 17.77 -55.31
C THR A 802 -3.02 18.23 -56.77
N PRO A 803 -3.77 17.48 -57.61
CA PRO A 803 -3.71 17.60 -59.08
C PRO A 803 -4.36 18.87 -59.64
N LYS A 804 -5.16 19.59 -58.84
CA LYS A 804 -5.90 20.79 -59.28
C LYS A 804 -5.20 22.10 -58.93
N LEU A 805 -4.04 22.06 -58.27
CA LEU A 805 -3.34 23.26 -57.80
C LEU A 805 -2.80 24.08 -58.97
N VAL A 806 -3.10 25.39 -58.95
CA VAL A 806 -2.68 26.37 -59.96
C VAL A 806 -2.06 27.60 -59.26
N GLY A 807 -0.85 27.97 -59.67
CA GLY A 807 -0.17 29.20 -59.25
C GLY A 807 -0.80 30.47 -59.85
N GLY A 808 -0.45 31.63 -59.30
CA GLY A 808 -1.07 32.92 -59.66
C GLY A 808 -0.98 33.34 -61.13
N ALA A 809 -0.06 32.77 -61.90
CA ALA A 809 0.12 32.99 -63.33
C ALA A 809 -0.31 31.79 -64.21
N GLY A 810 -1.00 30.81 -63.62
CA GLY A 810 -1.47 29.62 -64.33
C GLY A 810 -0.51 28.42 -64.27
N THR A 811 0.51 28.44 -63.40
CA THR A 811 1.42 27.31 -63.24
C THR A 811 0.70 26.10 -62.63
N HIS A 812 0.48 25.04 -63.41
CA HIS A 812 -0.18 23.80 -62.96
C HIS A 812 0.79 22.84 -62.25
N GLN A 813 0.32 22.17 -61.20
CA GLN A 813 1.08 21.12 -60.54
C GLN A 813 1.34 19.93 -61.47
N SER A 814 2.59 19.47 -61.51
CA SER A 814 3.00 18.23 -62.21
C SER A 814 3.45 17.17 -61.21
N ASN A 815 3.06 15.91 -61.48
CA ASN A 815 3.13 14.82 -60.49
C ASN A 815 4.55 14.31 -60.15
N TYR A 816 5.63 14.86 -60.71
CA TYR A 816 6.97 14.31 -60.49
C TYR A 816 8.11 15.35 -60.31
N ASP A 817 8.81 15.18 -59.19
CA ASP A 817 10.23 15.46 -58.92
C ASP A 817 10.80 16.88 -58.80
N SER A 818 9.97 17.93 -58.71
CA SER A 818 10.52 19.28 -58.41
C SER A 818 9.73 20.11 -57.41
N PHE A 819 9.11 19.47 -56.40
CA PHE A 819 8.31 20.14 -55.35
C PHE A 819 9.03 21.34 -54.71
N ARG A 820 10.36 21.24 -54.54
CA ARG A 820 11.23 22.31 -54.00
C ARG A 820 11.32 23.54 -54.91
N THR A 821 11.37 23.34 -56.23
CA THR A 821 11.60 24.42 -57.20
C THR A 821 10.37 25.32 -57.33
N TYR A 822 9.18 24.76 -57.11
CA TYR A 822 7.89 25.44 -57.30
C TYR A 822 7.21 25.86 -55.99
N ALA A 823 7.78 25.52 -54.82
CA ALA A 823 7.36 26.04 -53.52
C ALA A 823 7.74 27.53 -53.38
N ARG A 824 7.14 28.41 -54.18
CA ARG A 824 7.39 29.86 -54.17
C ARG A 824 6.18 30.56 -54.80
N ILE A 825 6.12 31.88 -54.62
CA ILE A 825 5.14 32.71 -55.32
C ILE A 825 5.38 32.61 -56.82
N ASP A 826 4.30 32.36 -57.56
CA ASP A 826 4.29 32.28 -59.01
C ASP A 826 4.50 33.69 -59.60
N ASP A 827 5.60 33.89 -60.32
CA ASP A 827 5.94 35.18 -60.92
C ASP A 827 6.25 35.02 -62.42
N PRO A 828 5.31 35.41 -63.31
CA PRO A 828 5.50 35.33 -64.75
C PRO A 828 6.43 36.43 -65.28
N SER A 829 6.64 37.52 -64.51
CA SER A 829 7.46 38.66 -64.94
C SER A 829 8.96 38.36 -64.95
N ASN A 830 9.40 37.31 -64.25
CA ASN A 830 10.80 36.88 -64.19
C ASN A 830 11.01 35.41 -64.62
N GLY A 831 9.98 34.75 -65.16
CA GLY A 831 10.04 33.38 -65.66
C GLY A 831 10.24 32.32 -64.59
N LYS A 832 9.89 32.58 -63.33
CA LYS A 832 10.03 31.64 -62.21
C LYS A 832 8.67 31.05 -61.84
N PRO A 833 8.30 29.88 -62.37
CA PRO A 833 7.01 29.27 -62.05
C PRO A 833 6.96 28.84 -60.57
N GLY A 834 5.80 28.98 -59.95
CA GLY A 834 5.54 28.64 -58.55
C GLY A 834 4.08 28.22 -58.34
N TYR A 835 3.79 27.57 -57.21
CA TYR A 835 2.43 27.11 -56.89
C TYR A 835 1.66 28.02 -55.92
N PHE A 836 2.30 29.06 -55.39
CA PHE A 836 1.62 30.04 -54.54
C PHE A 836 1.14 31.26 -55.34
N THR A 837 -0.01 31.80 -54.96
CA THR A 837 -0.54 33.05 -55.48
C THR A 837 -0.25 34.18 -54.49
N TYR A 838 0.28 35.30 -54.98
CA TYR A 838 0.58 36.44 -54.12
C TYR A 838 -0.68 37.07 -53.52
N LYS A 839 -0.67 37.30 -52.21
CA LYS A 839 -1.62 38.14 -51.47
C LYS A 839 -0.82 38.88 -50.39
N ALA A 840 -0.98 40.19 -50.30
CA ALA A 840 -0.24 41.02 -49.36
C ALA A 840 -0.49 40.57 -47.91
N ALA A 841 0.56 40.58 -47.07
CA ALA A 841 0.46 40.25 -45.66
C ALA A 841 -0.34 41.32 -44.88
N PRO A 842 -1.15 40.92 -43.88
CA PRO A 842 -1.87 41.81 -42.96
C PRO A 842 -0.99 42.50 -41.91
#